data_AF-O28391-F1
#
_entry.id   AF-O28391-F1
#
_cell.length_a   1.000
_cell.length_b   1.000
_cell.length_c   1.000
_cell.angle_alpha   90.00
_cell.angle_beta   90.00
_cell.angle_gamma   90.00
#
_symmetry.space_group_name_H-M   'P 1'
#
loop_
_entity.id
_entity.type
_entity.pdbx_description
1 polymer ?
#
loop_
_entity_poly.entity_id
_entity_poly.type
_entity_poly.pdbx_seq_one_letter_code
_entity_poly.pdbx_strand_id
1 'polypeptide(L)'
;MVPKRISAIKFEVLSPQEIRRMSVVKIITPETYDDDGFPIDGGLMDTRLGVIDPGLRCKTCGGKAGECPGHFGHVELAAPVIHVGYAKMIARLLNGTCSECGRILLKDERRDKFIAEIERRKELNQSYEEVVKEVFRLTKAAKKCPHCGAEQLEVKFDKPTFFYLGEHRLTPKDVREWLEKIPDDDLPAFGINPKATRPEWFVLTVLPVPPVTVRPSIILETGQRSEDDLTHKLVDIIRINQRFMENKEAGAPQQILEDLWELLQYHVTTYIDNEVSGIPPARHRSGRPLKTLAQRLKGKEGRFRGSLSGKRVNFSARTVISPDPCLSINEVGVPREIAEELTVPIYVTPQNIDMAREFVLRSEHPKANYIVRPDGRRIRVIESNKEELAEKLEPGWIVERQLMDGDIVLFNRQPSLHRMSIMAHYVRVLPYKTFRLNPAVCPPYNADFDGDEMNLHVPQSLEAQAEAKILMAVQEHILSPRFGGPIIGGIHDHISGLYLLTRGEKKFTREEAMELLRSLDISEIPVKDEYTGKEIFSFILPDITLEFKAEICQGCEECKGAECEYDAYVIIENGKLLKGTIDEKAVGAFKGIIIDEIARKYGKEMAKKFIDDMTQLAIRIISKLGFTVGIDDEDIPPEAAEQIEEVLKEAENEVNRLIEAYRRGDLEPMPGRSIEETLEMRIMQVLGRARDRAGKIAQRHLGMDNAAVIMAVSGARGSMLNLTQMAACIGQQSVRGERISRGYTYTNRTLSHFKPGDLGAEARGFVRSSYKKGLSPVEFFFHAAGGREGLVDTAVRTSQSGYLQRRMINALQDLKVEYDGTVREQTSGALVQFRYGEDGVDPMRSFRGKPVDVRRIIREVIGEVKK
;
A
#
# COMPACT_ATOMS: atom_id res chain seq x y z
N MET A 1 -23.72 -27.85 13.04
CA MET A 1 -22.67 -28.41 12.17
C MET A 1 -21.38 -27.64 12.45
N VAL A 2 -20.30 -28.29 12.91
CA VAL A 2 -19.01 -27.60 13.01
C VAL A 2 -18.53 -27.35 11.58
N PRO A 3 -18.29 -26.09 11.16
CA PRO A 3 -17.82 -25.82 9.81
C PRO A 3 -16.45 -26.46 9.60
N LYS A 4 -16.31 -27.27 8.55
CA LYS A 4 -15.02 -27.85 8.16
C LYS A 4 -14.13 -26.77 7.56
N ARG A 5 -12.85 -26.74 7.94
CA ARG A 5 -11.83 -25.86 7.34
C ARG A 5 -11.10 -26.59 6.21
N ILE A 6 -10.67 -25.85 5.18
CA ILE A 6 -9.87 -26.39 4.08
C ILE A 6 -8.44 -26.56 4.58
N SER A 7 -7.91 -27.78 4.57
CA SER A 7 -6.52 -28.07 4.98
C SER A 7 -5.52 -27.86 3.84
N ALA A 8 -5.88 -28.29 2.63
CA ALA A 8 -5.04 -28.19 1.45
C ALA A 8 -5.89 -28.22 0.17
N ILE A 9 -5.32 -27.70 -0.92
CA ILE A 9 -5.90 -27.78 -2.27
C ILE A 9 -4.92 -28.55 -3.15
N LYS A 10 -5.38 -29.64 -3.76
CA LYS A 10 -4.61 -30.42 -4.73
C LYS A 10 -5.07 -30.03 -6.13
N PHE A 11 -4.14 -29.52 -6.94
CA PHE A 11 -4.41 -29.15 -8.32
C PHE A 11 -4.19 -30.36 -9.23
N GLU A 12 -5.17 -30.62 -10.09
CA GLU A 12 -5.22 -31.75 -11.01
C GLU A 12 -5.71 -31.26 -12.38
N VAL A 13 -5.42 -32.02 -13.43
CA VAL A 13 -5.99 -31.76 -14.75
C VAL A 13 -7.26 -32.60 -14.89
N LEU A 14 -8.38 -31.96 -15.20
CA LEU A 14 -9.65 -32.66 -15.31
C LEU A 14 -9.62 -33.67 -16.46
N SER A 15 -9.83 -34.94 -16.14
CA SER A 15 -9.96 -35.99 -17.15
C SER A 15 -11.29 -35.85 -17.93
N PRO A 16 -11.37 -36.35 -19.17
CA PRO A 16 -12.62 -36.38 -19.92
C PRO A 16 -13.75 -37.13 -19.19
N GLN A 17 -13.42 -38.16 -18.42
CA GLN A 17 -14.39 -38.92 -17.63
C GLN A 17 -14.94 -38.09 -16.47
N GLU A 18 -14.09 -37.33 -15.78
CA GLU A 18 -14.50 -36.43 -14.70
C GLU A 18 -15.35 -35.28 -15.22
N ILE A 19 -15.02 -34.70 -16.37
CA ILE A 19 -15.80 -33.63 -17.00
C ILE A 19 -17.21 -34.13 -17.34
N ARG A 20 -17.36 -35.36 -17.85
CA ARG A 20 -18.68 -35.95 -18.10
C ARG A 20 -19.43 -36.23 -16.79
N ARG A 21 -18.76 -36.76 -15.77
CA ARG A 21 -19.36 -37.08 -14.47
C ARG A 21 -19.80 -35.83 -13.70
N MET A 22 -19.06 -34.73 -13.79
CA MET A 22 -19.42 -33.46 -13.14
C MET A 22 -20.52 -32.71 -13.88
N SER A 23 -20.77 -33.07 -15.14
CA SER A 23 -21.70 -32.35 -15.99
C SER A 23 -23.14 -32.82 -15.80
N VAL A 24 -24.06 -31.86 -15.73
CA VAL A 24 -25.50 -32.13 -15.56
C VAL A 24 -26.25 -32.21 -16.90
N VAL A 25 -25.67 -31.65 -17.96
CA VAL A 25 -26.28 -31.61 -19.30
C VAL A 25 -25.20 -31.52 -20.38
N LYS A 26 -25.43 -32.25 -21.48
CA LYS A 26 -24.68 -32.12 -22.73
C LYS A 26 -25.26 -30.97 -23.54
N ILE A 27 -24.44 -29.98 -23.89
CA ILE A 27 -24.86 -28.85 -24.72
C ILE A 27 -24.74 -29.24 -26.18
N ILE A 28 -25.84 -29.09 -26.90
CA ILE A 28 -25.93 -29.49 -28.32
C ILE A 28 -26.19 -28.27 -29.18
N THR A 29 -27.06 -27.35 -28.76
CA THR A 29 -27.54 -26.25 -29.59
C THR A 29 -26.77 -24.94 -29.31
N PRO A 30 -26.36 -24.18 -30.34
CA PRO A 30 -25.69 -22.89 -30.18
C PRO A 30 -26.64 -21.73 -29.84
N GLU A 31 -27.96 -21.94 -29.98
CA GLU A 31 -29.00 -20.98 -29.63
C GLU A 31 -29.16 -20.88 -28.10
N THR A 32 -29.53 -19.67 -27.63
CA THR A 32 -29.57 -19.35 -26.20
C THR A 32 -31.00 -19.25 -25.68
N TYR A 33 -31.87 -18.55 -26.40
CA TYR A 33 -33.29 -18.37 -26.07
C TYR A 33 -34.15 -18.63 -27.29
N ASP A 34 -35.39 -19.03 -27.07
CA ASP A 34 -36.43 -19.12 -28.09
C ASP A 34 -37.00 -17.74 -28.45
N ASP A 35 -37.91 -17.71 -29.44
CA ASP A 35 -38.56 -16.49 -29.91
C ASP A 35 -39.41 -15.80 -28.80
N ASP A 36 -39.84 -16.56 -27.80
CA ASP A 36 -40.60 -16.08 -26.63
C ASP A 36 -39.68 -15.57 -25.49
N GLY A 37 -38.36 -15.67 -25.66
CA GLY A 37 -37.35 -15.20 -24.70
C GLY A 37 -37.08 -16.15 -23.54
N PHE A 38 -37.53 -17.41 -23.61
CA PHE A 38 -37.23 -18.45 -22.64
C PHE A 38 -35.96 -19.23 -22.99
N PRO A 39 -35.19 -19.69 -21.99
CA PRO A 39 -33.99 -20.48 -22.26
C PRO A 39 -34.31 -21.83 -22.93
N ILE A 40 -33.56 -22.17 -23.99
CA ILE A 40 -33.75 -23.42 -24.73
C ILE A 40 -33.13 -24.60 -23.97
N ASP A 41 -33.86 -25.71 -23.86
CA ASP A 41 -33.35 -26.96 -23.31
C ASP A 41 -32.26 -27.55 -24.22
N GLY A 42 -31.10 -27.89 -23.65
CA GLY A 42 -29.92 -28.35 -24.40
C GLY A 42 -29.08 -27.23 -25.04
N GLY A 43 -29.46 -25.96 -24.84
CA GLY A 43 -28.69 -24.77 -25.21
C GLY A 43 -27.79 -24.24 -24.08
N LEU A 44 -27.07 -23.15 -24.35
CA LEU A 44 -26.08 -22.58 -23.41
C LEU A 44 -26.66 -21.89 -22.17
N MET A 45 -27.98 -21.65 -22.17
CA MET A 45 -28.73 -21.05 -21.06
C MET A 45 -29.69 -22.05 -20.40
N ASP A 46 -29.52 -23.36 -20.64
CA ASP A 46 -30.34 -24.41 -20.05
C ASP A 46 -30.44 -24.26 -18.53
N THR A 47 -31.67 -24.25 -18.01
CA THR A 47 -31.98 -24.06 -16.58
C THR A 47 -31.38 -25.12 -15.64
N ARG A 48 -30.89 -26.25 -16.18
CA ARG A 48 -30.08 -27.23 -15.45
C ARG A 48 -28.70 -26.71 -15.08
N LEU A 49 -28.12 -25.79 -15.86
CA LEU A 49 -26.81 -25.15 -15.60
C LEU A 49 -26.87 -24.08 -14.50
N GLY A 50 -28.06 -23.67 -14.10
CA GLY A 50 -28.30 -22.62 -13.11
C GLY A 50 -29.31 -21.58 -13.60
N VAL A 51 -29.72 -20.68 -12.71
CA VAL A 51 -30.70 -19.62 -13.00
C VAL A 51 -30.18 -18.27 -12.53
N ILE A 52 -30.42 -17.24 -13.35
CA ILE A 52 -30.08 -15.84 -13.05
C ILE A 52 -31.31 -14.93 -13.05
N ASP A 53 -32.35 -15.27 -13.81
CA ASP A 53 -33.58 -14.49 -13.87
C ASP A 53 -34.45 -14.67 -12.61
N PRO A 54 -34.94 -13.56 -12.00
CA PRO A 54 -35.87 -13.62 -10.89
C PRO A 54 -37.18 -14.30 -11.31
N GLY A 55 -37.52 -15.42 -10.66
CA GLY A 55 -38.76 -16.19 -10.93
C GLY A 55 -38.52 -17.58 -11.50
N LEU A 56 -37.34 -17.85 -12.07
CA LEU A 56 -36.95 -19.19 -12.49
C LEU A 56 -36.35 -19.98 -11.32
N ARG A 57 -36.54 -21.30 -11.37
CA ARG A 57 -35.90 -22.26 -10.46
C ARG A 57 -35.00 -23.19 -11.24
N CYS A 58 -33.86 -23.50 -10.66
CA CYS A 58 -32.92 -24.42 -11.29
C CYS A 58 -33.51 -25.84 -11.35
N LYS A 59 -33.53 -26.46 -12.53
CA LYS A 59 -34.00 -27.84 -12.71
C LYS A 59 -33.12 -28.89 -11.99
N THR A 60 -31.87 -28.53 -11.66
CA THR A 60 -30.91 -29.45 -11.01
C THR A 60 -30.98 -29.39 -9.48
N CYS A 61 -30.93 -28.19 -8.88
CA CYS A 61 -30.90 -28.04 -7.42
C CYS A 61 -32.18 -27.45 -6.80
N GLY A 62 -33.14 -26.98 -7.61
CA GLY A 62 -34.37 -26.33 -7.13
C GLY A 62 -34.20 -24.91 -6.55
N GLY A 63 -32.95 -24.44 -6.41
CA GLY A 63 -32.62 -23.12 -5.88
C GLY A 63 -33.07 -21.98 -6.78
N LYS A 64 -33.35 -20.83 -6.16
CA LYS A 64 -33.68 -19.57 -6.85
C LYS A 64 -32.41 -18.83 -7.27
N ALA A 65 -32.57 -17.75 -8.05
CA ALA A 65 -31.49 -16.81 -8.34
C ALA A 65 -30.89 -16.27 -7.02
N GLY A 66 -29.58 -16.39 -6.85
CA GLY A 66 -28.84 -16.01 -5.64
C GLY A 66 -28.57 -17.15 -4.65
N GLU A 67 -29.39 -18.21 -4.66
CA GLU A 67 -29.19 -19.41 -3.84
C GLU A 67 -28.49 -20.55 -4.62
N CYS A 68 -28.79 -20.65 -5.92
CA CYS A 68 -28.21 -21.67 -6.79
C CYS A 68 -26.69 -21.43 -6.98
N PRO A 69 -25.82 -22.41 -6.67
CA PRO A 69 -24.37 -22.26 -6.86
C PRO A 69 -23.96 -22.32 -8.34
N GLY A 70 -24.85 -22.82 -9.21
CA GLY A 70 -24.57 -23.12 -10.62
C GLY A 70 -24.03 -24.54 -10.83
N HIS A 71 -24.22 -25.06 -12.05
CA HIS A 71 -23.87 -26.45 -12.41
C HIS A 71 -23.18 -26.50 -13.78
N PHE A 72 -22.18 -27.38 -13.91
CA PHE A 72 -21.38 -27.49 -15.12
C PHE A 72 -22.12 -28.25 -16.24
N GLY A 73 -21.95 -27.77 -17.46
CA GLY A 73 -22.30 -28.50 -18.69
C GLY A 73 -21.05 -29.11 -19.32
N HIS A 74 -21.23 -29.82 -20.43
CA HIS A 74 -20.11 -30.21 -21.29
C HIS A 74 -20.49 -30.18 -22.76
N VAL A 75 -19.48 -30.00 -23.61
CA VAL A 75 -19.55 -30.16 -25.06
C VAL A 75 -18.62 -31.29 -25.46
N GLU A 76 -19.14 -32.25 -26.23
CA GLU A 76 -18.35 -33.31 -26.83
C GLU A 76 -17.66 -32.74 -28.07
N LEU A 77 -16.32 -32.67 -28.08
CA LEU A 77 -15.59 -32.13 -29.22
C LEU A 77 -15.54 -33.18 -30.33
N ALA A 78 -15.85 -32.76 -31.55
CA ALA A 78 -15.92 -33.61 -32.73
C ALA A 78 -14.53 -34.13 -33.18
N ALA A 79 -13.49 -33.38 -32.81
CA ALA A 79 -12.09 -33.71 -33.00
C ALA A 79 -11.26 -33.25 -31.79
N PRO A 80 -10.14 -33.91 -31.48
CA PRO A 80 -9.29 -33.52 -30.35
C PRO A 80 -8.66 -32.14 -30.57
N VAL A 81 -8.57 -31.34 -29.51
CA VAL A 81 -8.06 -29.96 -29.57
C VAL A 81 -6.93 -29.77 -28.56
N ILE A 82 -5.80 -29.21 -28.99
CA ILE A 82 -4.65 -28.98 -28.11
C ILE A 82 -4.96 -27.83 -27.15
N HIS A 83 -4.80 -28.05 -25.84
CA HIS A 83 -4.92 -26.98 -24.86
C HIS A 83 -3.69 -26.05 -24.91
N VAL A 84 -3.89 -24.79 -25.34
CA VAL A 84 -2.80 -23.81 -25.54
C VAL A 84 -1.89 -23.62 -24.32
N GLY A 85 -2.46 -23.69 -23.11
CA GLY A 85 -1.69 -23.56 -21.86
C GLY A 85 -0.65 -24.67 -21.64
N TYR A 86 -0.86 -25.85 -22.23
CA TYR A 86 0.02 -27.01 -22.10
C TYR A 86 0.87 -27.26 -23.35
N ALA A 87 0.73 -26.46 -24.41
CA ALA A 87 1.44 -26.67 -25.68
C ALA A 87 2.98 -26.80 -25.52
N LYS A 88 3.58 -25.98 -24.66
CA LYS A 88 5.03 -26.09 -24.34
C LYS A 88 5.38 -27.37 -23.59
N MET A 89 4.49 -27.86 -22.71
CA MET A 89 4.70 -29.11 -21.98
C MET A 89 4.56 -30.31 -22.92
N ILE A 90 3.55 -30.30 -23.79
CA ILE A 90 3.38 -31.29 -24.86
C ILE A 90 4.67 -31.37 -25.70
N ALA A 91 5.21 -30.23 -26.16
CA ALA A 91 6.47 -30.21 -26.92
C ALA A 91 7.63 -30.89 -26.18
N ARG A 92 7.72 -30.68 -24.86
CA ARG A 92 8.78 -31.26 -24.02
C ARG A 92 8.58 -32.76 -23.82
N LEU A 93 7.35 -33.22 -23.66
CA LEU A 93 7.03 -34.65 -23.49
C LEU A 93 7.22 -35.42 -24.81
N LEU A 94 6.81 -34.85 -25.95
CA LEU A 94 7.04 -35.45 -27.27
C LEU A 94 8.54 -35.59 -27.58
N ASN A 95 9.37 -34.61 -27.19
CA ASN A 95 10.83 -34.72 -27.29
C ASN A 95 11.47 -35.54 -26.15
N GLY A 96 10.70 -35.91 -25.13
CA GLY A 96 11.18 -36.63 -23.95
C GLY A 96 10.91 -38.14 -23.99
N THR A 97 9.99 -38.56 -24.84
CA THR A 97 9.48 -39.93 -24.92
C THR A 97 9.61 -40.46 -26.34
N CYS A 98 9.61 -41.78 -26.49
CA CYS A 98 9.71 -42.43 -27.79
C CYS A 98 8.37 -42.42 -28.55
N SER A 99 8.38 -42.06 -29.84
CA SER A 99 7.21 -42.09 -30.73
C SER A 99 6.54 -43.45 -30.87
N GLU A 100 7.35 -44.51 -30.92
CA GLU A 100 6.86 -45.87 -31.09
C GLU A 100 6.39 -46.49 -29.76
N CYS A 101 7.29 -46.59 -28.78
CA CYS A 101 7.04 -47.33 -27.53
C CYS A 101 6.54 -46.49 -26.35
N GLY A 102 6.50 -45.15 -26.45
CA GLY A 102 5.99 -44.26 -25.38
C GLY A 102 6.89 -44.13 -24.14
N ARG A 103 7.94 -44.95 -24.01
CA ARG A 103 8.88 -44.91 -22.88
C ARG A 103 9.75 -43.66 -22.89
N ILE A 104 10.20 -43.25 -21.70
CA ILE A 104 11.19 -42.18 -21.54
C ILE A 104 12.48 -42.51 -22.29
N LEU A 105 13.12 -41.49 -22.89
CA LEU A 105 14.41 -41.65 -23.59
C LEU A 105 15.61 -41.73 -22.61
N LEU A 106 15.48 -42.49 -21.53
CA LEU A 106 16.50 -42.75 -20.52
C LEU A 106 16.52 -44.24 -20.17
N LYS A 107 17.67 -44.75 -19.74
CA LYS A 107 17.74 -46.10 -19.13
C LYS A 107 17.05 -46.11 -17.77
N ASP A 108 16.42 -47.23 -17.42
CA ASP A 108 15.65 -47.39 -16.17
C ASP A 108 16.46 -47.04 -14.92
N GLU A 109 17.73 -47.47 -14.82
CA GLU A 109 18.62 -47.12 -13.70
C GLU A 109 18.78 -45.60 -13.49
N ARG A 110 18.80 -44.84 -14.58
CA ARG A 110 18.98 -43.38 -14.53
C ARG A 110 17.65 -42.69 -14.24
N ARG A 111 16.55 -43.21 -14.78
CA ARG A 111 15.18 -42.75 -14.47
C ARG A 111 14.91 -42.87 -12.96
N ASP A 112 15.15 -44.05 -12.38
CA ASP A 112 14.84 -44.32 -10.98
C ASP A 112 15.67 -43.45 -10.02
N LYS A 113 16.93 -43.17 -10.38
CA LYS A 113 17.78 -42.21 -9.65
C LYS A 113 17.20 -40.79 -9.65
N PHE A 114 16.68 -40.32 -10.78
CA PHE A 114 16.06 -39.00 -10.85
C PHE A 114 14.75 -38.93 -10.06
N ILE A 115 13.94 -40.00 -10.08
CA ILE A 115 12.71 -40.09 -9.28
C ILE A 115 13.05 -40.01 -7.79
N ALA A 116 14.01 -40.81 -7.31
CA ALA A 116 14.42 -40.81 -5.90
C ALA A 116 14.96 -39.44 -5.46
N GLU A 117 15.71 -38.74 -6.32
CA GLU A 117 16.21 -37.39 -6.04
C GLU A 117 15.05 -36.36 -5.97
N ILE A 118 14.05 -36.46 -6.84
CA ILE A 118 12.86 -35.59 -6.81
C ILE A 118 12.08 -35.81 -5.50
N GLU A 119 11.89 -37.07 -5.09
CA GLU A 119 11.18 -37.41 -3.85
C GLU A 119 11.93 -36.90 -2.62
N ARG A 120 13.25 -37.12 -2.55
CA ARG A 120 14.09 -36.59 -1.46
C ARG A 120 14.00 -35.08 -1.34
N ARG A 121 14.03 -34.35 -2.47
CA ARG A 121 13.89 -32.88 -2.44
C ARG A 121 12.51 -32.43 -1.98
N LYS A 122 11.45 -33.15 -2.35
CA LYS A 122 10.09 -32.88 -1.86
C LYS A 122 9.98 -33.07 -0.35
N GLU A 123 10.57 -34.14 0.19
CA GLU A 123 10.61 -34.40 1.64
C GLU A 123 11.35 -33.30 2.40
N LEU A 124 12.41 -32.74 1.80
CA LEU A 124 13.18 -31.64 2.36
C LEU A 124 12.59 -30.25 2.09
N ASN A 125 11.40 -30.15 1.49
CA ASN A 125 10.76 -28.90 1.05
C ASN A 125 11.67 -28.04 0.14
N GLN A 126 12.48 -28.69 -0.69
CA GLN A 126 13.39 -28.05 -1.65
C GLN A 126 12.83 -28.09 -3.07
N SER A 127 13.25 -27.13 -3.90
CA SER A 127 12.88 -27.10 -5.32
C SER A 127 13.54 -28.25 -6.10
N TYR A 128 12.73 -29.01 -6.83
CA TYR A 128 13.16 -30.08 -7.73
C TYR A 128 13.10 -29.67 -9.22
N GLU A 129 12.79 -28.40 -9.53
CA GLU A 129 12.63 -27.94 -10.91
C GLU A 129 13.91 -28.08 -11.76
N GLU A 130 15.08 -27.89 -11.15
CA GLU A 130 16.36 -28.05 -11.84
C GLU A 130 16.60 -29.49 -12.28
N VAL A 131 16.19 -30.46 -11.45
CA VAL A 131 16.29 -31.90 -11.76
C VAL A 131 15.40 -32.23 -12.95
N VAL A 132 14.16 -31.73 -12.95
CA VAL A 132 13.22 -31.94 -14.07
C VAL A 132 13.72 -31.28 -15.37
N LYS A 133 14.30 -30.08 -15.29
CA LYS A 133 14.93 -29.43 -16.46
C LYS A 133 16.08 -30.26 -17.00
N GLU A 134 16.87 -30.87 -16.12
CA GLU A 134 17.97 -31.75 -16.51
C GLU A 134 17.47 -33.01 -17.21
N VAL A 135 16.40 -33.64 -16.70
CA VAL A 135 15.76 -34.80 -17.35
C VAL A 135 15.35 -34.44 -18.78
N PHE A 136 14.63 -33.33 -18.99
CA PHE A 136 14.22 -32.91 -20.33
C PHE A 136 15.41 -32.59 -21.26
N ARG A 137 16.52 -32.07 -20.73
CA ARG A 137 17.73 -31.81 -21.51
C ARG A 137 18.37 -33.10 -22.01
N LEU A 138 18.46 -34.09 -21.14
CA LEU A 138 19.07 -35.39 -21.44
C LEU A 138 18.22 -36.21 -22.41
N THR A 139 16.90 -36.26 -22.20
CA THR A 139 15.99 -36.99 -23.08
C THR A 139 15.96 -36.37 -24.48
N LYS A 140 15.96 -35.03 -24.57
CA LYS A 140 15.96 -34.33 -25.86
C LYS A 140 17.23 -34.59 -26.69
N ALA A 141 18.36 -34.86 -26.05
CA ALA A 141 19.63 -35.16 -26.73
C ALA A 141 19.71 -36.61 -27.26
N ALA A 142 18.80 -37.49 -26.86
CA ALA A 142 18.83 -38.90 -27.23
C ALA A 142 18.35 -39.10 -28.69
N LYS A 143 19.24 -39.63 -29.55
CA LYS A 143 18.92 -39.92 -30.96
C LYS A 143 18.34 -41.30 -31.22
N LYS A 144 18.48 -42.22 -30.26
CA LYS A 144 17.96 -43.60 -30.34
C LYS A 144 17.28 -43.97 -29.04
N CYS A 145 16.14 -44.65 -29.14
CA CYS A 145 15.41 -45.12 -27.98
C CYS A 145 16.20 -46.22 -27.23
N PRO A 146 16.46 -46.08 -25.92
CA PRO A 146 17.12 -47.12 -25.13
C PRO A 146 16.32 -48.42 -24.96
N HIS A 147 15.01 -48.40 -25.24
CA HIS A 147 14.10 -49.52 -25.01
C HIS A 147 13.76 -50.31 -26.27
N CYS A 148 13.34 -49.64 -27.36
CA CYS A 148 12.96 -50.30 -28.62
C CYS A 148 13.96 -50.09 -29.76
N GLY A 149 15.02 -49.30 -29.58
CA GLY A 149 16.03 -49.05 -30.62
C GLY A 149 15.61 -48.09 -31.74
N ALA A 150 14.37 -47.61 -31.74
CA ALA A 150 13.85 -46.69 -32.76
C ALA A 150 14.63 -45.36 -32.81
N GLU A 151 14.87 -44.85 -34.02
CA GLU A 151 15.50 -43.54 -34.23
C GLU A 151 14.52 -42.42 -33.86
N GLN A 152 15.01 -41.44 -33.10
CA GLN A 152 14.21 -40.32 -32.63
C GLN A 152 14.54 -39.07 -33.44
N LEU A 153 13.50 -38.47 -34.01
CA LEU A 153 13.57 -37.18 -34.67
C LEU A 153 13.10 -36.10 -33.69
N GLU A 154 13.75 -34.94 -33.72
CA GLU A 154 13.35 -33.80 -32.88
C GLU A 154 12.01 -33.23 -33.36
N VAL A 155 11.07 -33.08 -32.44
CA VAL A 155 9.79 -32.42 -32.68
C VAL A 155 9.98 -30.91 -32.58
N LYS A 156 9.84 -30.21 -33.70
CA LYS A 156 9.84 -28.74 -33.74
C LYS A 156 8.48 -28.22 -33.29
N PHE A 157 8.49 -27.36 -32.27
CA PHE A 157 7.29 -26.68 -31.79
C PHE A 157 7.22 -25.29 -32.41
N ASP A 158 6.19 -25.07 -33.23
CA ASP A 158 5.85 -23.75 -33.76
C ASP A 158 4.66 -23.17 -32.99
N LYS A 159 4.82 -21.93 -32.52
CA LYS A 159 3.82 -21.29 -31.68
C LYS A 159 2.63 -20.89 -32.57
N PRO A 160 1.39 -21.08 -32.11
CA PRO A 160 0.97 -21.31 -30.72
C PRO A 160 0.72 -22.77 -30.35
N THR A 161 0.36 -23.64 -31.30
CA THR A 161 -0.10 -25.02 -31.04
C THR A 161 0.30 -26.02 -32.15
N PHE A 162 1.30 -25.71 -32.98
CA PHE A 162 1.71 -26.56 -34.09
C PHE A 162 2.97 -27.38 -33.76
N PHE A 163 2.99 -28.63 -34.18
CA PHE A 163 4.09 -29.57 -33.93
C PHE A 163 4.50 -30.26 -35.23
N TYR A 164 5.80 -30.29 -35.50
CA TYR A 164 6.36 -30.88 -36.73
C TYR A 164 7.42 -31.92 -36.42
N LEU A 165 7.30 -33.09 -37.04
CA LEU A 165 8.30 -34.16 -37.04
C LEU A 165 8.99 -34.15 -38.42
N GLY A 166 10.16 -33.53 -38.52
CA GLY A 166 10.78 -33.23 -39.81
C GLY A 166 9.96 -32.21 -40.60
N GLU A 167 9.43 -32.61 -41.76
CA GLU A 167 8.52 -31.80 -42.59
C GLU A 167 7.04 -32.15 -42.37
N HIS A 168 6.75 -33.24 -41.65
CA HIS A 168 5.38 -33.70 -41.40
C HIS A 168 4.76 -33.01 -40.19
N ARG A 169 3.57 -32.43 -40.37
CA ARG A 169 2.80 -31.79 -39.30
C ARG A 169 2.01 -32.84 -38.52
N LEU A 170 2.21 -32.90 -37.21
CA LEU A 170 1.44 -33.78 -36.32
C LEU A 170 0.04 -33.20 -36.09
N THR A 171 -1.00 -34.00 -36.30
CA THR A 171 -2.36 -33.62 -35.94
C THR A 171 -2.57 -33.72 -34.43
N PRO A 172 -3.55 -33.01 -33.83
CA PRO A 172 -3.88 -33.18 -32.42
C PRO A 172 -4.22 -34.64 -32.04
N LYS A 173 -4.73 -35.42 -32.99
CA LYS A 173 -4.99 -36.85 -32.80
C LYS A 173 -3.69 -37.64 -32.67
N ASP A 174 -2.72 -37.44 -33.57
CA ASP A 174 -1.42 -38.11 -33.51
C ASP A 174 -0.67 -37.78 -32.21
N VAL A 175 -0.71 -36.51 -31.81
CA VAL A 175 -0.12 -36.05 -30.54
C VAL A 175 -0.76 -36.78 -29.36
N ARG A 176 -2.08 -36.91 -29.34
CA ARG A 176 -2.78 -37.59 -28.26
C ARG A 176 -2.45 -39.09 -28.21
N GLU A 177 -2.49 -39.77 -29.35
CA GLU A 177 -2.16 -41.19 -29.44
C GLU A 177 -0.73 -41.48 -28.97
N TRP A 178 0.22 -40.58 -29.24
CA TRP A 178 1.57 -40.68 -28.68
C TRP A 178 1.53 -40.52 -27.16
N LEU A 179 0.91 -39.46 -26.64
CA LEU A 179 0.86 -39.19 -25.20
C LEU A 179 0.17 -40.30 -24.39
N GLU A 180 -0.83 -40.97 -24.96
CA GLU A 180 -1.53 -42.11 -24.33
C GLU A 180 -0.61 -43.33 -24.11
N LYS A 181 0.43 -43.51 -24.95
CA LYS A 181 1.38 -44.63 -24.82
C LYS A 181 2.33 -44.49 -23.62
N ILE A 182 2.44 -43.31 -23.03
CA ILE A 182 3.39 -43.06 -21.94
C ILE A 182 2.92 -43.81 -20.68
N PRO A 183 3.74 -44.72 -20.10
CA PRO A 183 3.34 -45.44 -18.91
C PRO A 183 3.44 -44.56 -17.65
N ASP A 184 2.62 -44.90 -16.64
CA ASP A 184 2.58 -44.16 -15.37
C ASP A 184 3.92 -44.12 -14.63
N ASP A 185 4.74 -45.17 -14.77
CA ASP A 185 6.04 -45.28 -14.10
C ASP A 185 7.08 -44.26 -14.60
N ASP A 186 6.93 -43.77 -15.84
CA ASP A 186 7.87 -42.82 -16.44
C ASP A 186 7.49 -41.35 -16.15
N LEU A 187 6.24 -41.06 -15.80
CA LEU A 187 5.73 -39.71 -15.54
C LEU A 187 6.39 -39.00 -14.33
N PRO A 188 6.66 -39.68 -13.19
CA PRO A 188 7.36 -39.07 -12.06
C PRO A 188 8.73 -38.49 -12.40
N ALA A 189 9.46 -39.07 -13.37
CA ALA A 189 10.75 -38.55 -13.81
C ALA A 189 10.62 -37.17 -14.49
N PHE A 190 9.48 -36.89 -15.11
CA PHE A 190 9.14 -35.56 -15.65
C PHE A 190 8.51 -34.62 -14.60
N GLY A 191 8.43 -35.06 -13.34
CA GLY A 191 7.78 -34.32 -12.26
C GLY A 191 6.24 -34.35 -12.32
N ILE A 192 5.65 -35.28 -13.08
CA ILE A 192 4.20 -35.42 -13.24
C ILE A 192 3.71 -36.55 -12.34
N ASN A 193 2.65 -36.30 -11.56
CA ASN A 193 2.00 -37.35 -10.77
C ASN A 193 0.90 -38.03 -11.63
N PRO A 194 1.03 -39.33 -11.94
CA PRO A 194 0.09 -40.04 -12.82
C PRO A 194 -1.35 -40.04 -12.29
N LYS A 195 -1.54 -40.02 -10.97
CA LYS A 195 -2.88 -39.99 -10.35
C LYS A 195 -3.59 -38.64 -10.51
N ALA A 196 -2.83 -37.56 -10.67
CA ALA A 196 -3.35 -36.20 -10.71
C ALA A 196 -3.45 -35.65 -12.14
N THR A 197 -2.52 -36.07 -13.02
CA THR A 197 -2.42 -35.55 -14.38
C THR A 197 -1.87 -36.62 -15.31
N ARG A 198 -2.63 -36.96 -16.35
CA ARG A 198 -2.14 -37.75 -17.48
C ARG A 198 -1.90 -36.85 -18.70
N PRO A 199 -0.81 -37.04 -19.46
CA PRO A 199 -0.45 -36.16 -20.58
C PRO A 199 -1.50 -36.08 -21.69
N GLU A 200 -2.21 -37.15 -21.96
CA GLU A 200 -3.27 -37.19 -22.98
C GLU A 200 -4.42 -36.21 -22.68
N TRP A 201 -4.63 -35.84 -21.41
CA TRP A 201 -5.66 -34.86 -21.03
C TRP A 201 -5.30 -33.42 -21.43
N PHE A 202 -4.04 -33.16 -21.81
CA PHE A 202 -3.67 -31.87 -22.42
C PHE A 202 -4.28 -31.68 -23.81
N VAL A 203 -4.73 -32.76 -24.44
CA VAL A 203 -5.49 -32.74 -25.69
C VAL A 203 -6.96 -32.95 -25.35
N LEU A 204 -7.73 -31.87 -25.41
CA LEU A 204 -9.13 -31.83 -25.01
C LEU A 204 -9.99 -32.64 -25.97
N THR A 205 -10.84 -33.50 -25.41
CA THR A 205 -11.88 -34.24 -26.13
C THR A 205 -13.27 -33.83 -25.69
N VAL A 206 -13.37 -33.33 -24.46
CA VAL A 206 -14.59 -32.82 -23.85
C VAL A 206 -14.24 -31.47 -23.27
N LEU A 207 -15.05 -30.46 -23.57
CA LEU A 207 -14.89 -29.11 -23.03
C LEU A 207 -15.93 -28.88 -21.93
N PRO A 208 -15.55 -28.56 -20.69
CA PRO A 208 -16.51 -28.20 -19.65
C PRO A 208 -17.13 -26.83 -19.97
N VAL A 209 -18.45 -26.76 -19.92
CA VAL A 209 -19.21 -25.51 -20.08
C VAL A 209 -19.47 -24.91 -18.69
N PRO A 210 -19.00 -23.67 -18.42
CA PRO A 210 -19.20 -23.06 -17.12
C PRO A 210 -20.69 -22.76 -16.86
N PRO A 211 -21.11 -22.80 -15.59
CA PRO A 211 -22.47 -22.48 -15.18
C PRO A 211 -22.96 -21.11 -15.67
N VAL A 212 -24.28 -20.95 -15.78
CA VAL A 212 -24.91 -19.66 -16.14
C VAL A 212 -24.61 -18.58 -15.10
N THR A 213 -24.47 -18.94 -13.82
CA THR A 213 -24.12 -18.01 -12.73
C THR A 213 -22.76 -17.33 -12.90
N VAL A 214 -21.85 -17.93 -13.69
CA VAL A 214 -20.52 -17.36 -14.01
C VAL A 214 -20.55 -16.53 -15.30
N ARG A 215 -21.61 -16.66 -16.10
CA ARG A 215 -21.82 -15.99 -17.39
C ARG A 215 -23.13 -15.18 -17.39
N PRO A 216 -23.31 -14.21 -16.47
CA PRO A 216 -24.55 -13.45 -16.40
C PRO A 216 -24.72 -12.55 -17.63
N SER A 217 -25.93 -12.47 -18.16
CA SER A 217 -26.32 -11.48 -19.16
C SER A 217 -26.53 -10.10 -18.52
N ILE A 218 -26.22 -9.03 -19.25
CA ILE A 218 -26.46 -7.65 -18.82
C ILE A 218 -27.60 -7.09 -19.66
N ILE A 219 -28.58 -6.46 -19.02
CA ILE A 219 -29.63 -5.73 -19.73
C ILE A 219 -29.13 -4.29 -19.93
N LEU A 220 -29.04 -3.86 -21.19
CA LEU A 220 -28.67 -2.50 -21.55
C LEU A 220 -29.84 -1.54 -21.25
N GLU A 221 -29.59 -0.25 -21.15
CA GLU A 221 -30.62 0.78 -20.95
C GLU A 221 -31.69 0.77 -22.06
N THR A 222 -31.34 0.27 -23.25
CA THR A 222 -32.24 0.06 -24.39
C THR A 222 -33.21 -1.11 -24.19
N GLY A 223 -33.13 -1.84 -23.07
CA GLY A 223 -33.90 -3.04 -22.79
C GLY A 223 -33.38 -4.30 -23.50
N GLN A 224 -32.34 -4.18 -24.34
CA GLN A 224 -31.73 -5.33 -25.02
C GLN A 224 -30.83 -6.13 -24.08
N ARG A 225 -30.91 -7.46 -24.15
CA ARG A 225 -29.97 -8.36 -23.45
C ARG A 225 -28.64 -8.40 -24.21
N SER A 226 -27.57 -8.03 -23.52
CA SER A 226 -26.20 -8.27 -23.94
C SER A 226 -25.67 -9.51 -23.23
N GLU A 227 -25.35 -10.53 -24.02
CA GLU A 227 -24.79 -11.77 -23.50
C GLU A 227 -23.33 -11.61 -23.06
N ASP A 228 -22.90 -12.53 -22.19
CA ASP A 228 -21.54 -12.56 -21.67
C ASP A 228 -20.50 -12.93 -22.75
N ASP A 229 -19.30 -12.34 -22.68
CA ASP A 229 -18.20 -12.60 -23.62
C ASP A 229 -17.85 -14.11 -23.73
N LEU A 230 -17.95 -14.89 -22.63
CA LEU A 230 -17.74 -16.34 -22.68
C LEU A 230 -18.87 -17.07 -23.39
N THR A 231 -20.12 -16.63 -23.20
CA THR A 231 -21.28 -17.19 -23.90
C THR A 231 -21.11 -17.02 -25.40
N HIS A 232 -20.76 -15.82 -25.86
CA HIS A 232 -20.49 -15.57 -27.28
C HIS A 232 -19.44 -16.52 -27.87
N LYS A 233 -18.35 -16.77 -27.15
CA LYS A 233 -17.30 -17.65 -27.64
C LYS A 233 -17.70 -19.13 -27.62
N LEU A 234 -18.48 -19.56 -26.62
CA LEU A 234 -19.03 -20.91 -26.57
C LEU A 234 -20.02 -21.17 -27.72
N VAL A 235 -20.82 -20.18 -28.11
CA VAL A 235 -21.71 -20.26 -29.28
C VAL A 235 -20.88 -20.56 -30.53
N ASP A 236 -19.77 -19.84 -30.74
CA ASP A 236 -18.90 -20.08 -31.89
C ASP A 236 -18.29 -21.50 -31.86
N ILE A 237 -17.83 -21.96 -30.69
CA ILE A 237 -17.28 -23.32 -30.51
C ILE A 237 -18.32 -24.38 -30.88
N ILE A 238 -19.54 -24.26 -30.37
CA ILE A 238 -20.61 -25.24 -30.65
C ILE A 238 -20.95 -25.23 -32.14
N ARG A 239 -21.07 -24.06 -32.75
CA ARG A 239 -21.39 -23.93 -34.18
C ARG A 239 -20.33 -24.57 -35.07
N ILE A 240 -19.04 -24.34 -34.81
CA ILE A 240 -17.98 -24.96 -35.62
C ILE A 240 -17.89 -26.47 -35.35
N ASN A 241 -18.14 -26.89 -34.11
CA ASN A 241 -18.14 -28.30 -33.73
C ASN A 241 -19.27 -29.09 -34.43
N GLN A 242 -20.47 -28.52 -34.52
CA GLN A 242 -21.59 -29.09 -35.29
C GLN A 242 -21.26 -29.16 -36.79
N ARG A 243 -20.79 -28.05 -37.37
CA ARG A 243 -20.41 -28.01 -38.79
C ARG A 243 -19.35 -29.05 -39.14
N PHE A 244 -18.36 -29.25 -38.26
CA PHE A 244 -17.34 -30.28 -38.46
C PHE A 244 -17.96 -31.69 -38.47
N MET A 245 -18.87 -32.00 -37.53
CA MET A 245 -19.57 -33.29 -37.51
C MET A 245 -20.39 -33.53 -38.78
N GLU A 246 -21.21 -32.55 -39.19
CA GLU A 246 -22.05 -32.64 -40.38
C GLU A 246 -21.22 -32.87 -41.66
N ASN A 247 -20.12 -32.13 -41.83
CA ASN A 247 -19.24 -32.29 -43.00
C ASN A 247 -18.49 -33.62 -42.99
N LYS A 248 -18.11 -34.11 -41.80
CA LYS A 248 -17.46 -35.42 -41.65
C LYS A 248 -18.41 -36.56 -42.00
N GLU A 249 -19.67 -36.49 -41.54
CA GLU A 249 -20.69 -37.49 -41.85
C GLU A 249 -21.12 -37.44 -43.33
N ALA A 250 -21.13 -36.25 -43.94
CA ALA A 250 -21.38 -36.06 -45.36
C ALA A 250 -20.22 -36.51 -46.28
N GLY A 251 -19.08 -36.94 -45.73
CA GLY A 251 -17.93 -37.40 -46.50
C GLY A 251 -17.17 -36.28 -47.22
N ALA A 252 -17.09 -35.08 -46.62
CA ALA A 252 -16.38 -33.95 -47.20
C ALA A 252 -14.87 -34.22 -47.42
N PRO A 253 -14.23 -33.56 -48.41
CA PRO A 253 -12.79 -33.65 -48.65
C PRO A 253 -11.94 -33.32 -47.41
N GLN A 254 -10.80 -33.99 -47.27
CA GLN A 254 -9.91 -33.87 -46.11
C GLN A 254 -9.45 -32.42 -45.87
N GLN A 255 -9.17 -31.65 -46.91
CA GLN A 255 -8.74 -30.25 -46.78
C GLN A 255 -9.80 -29.38 -46.07
N ILE A 256 -11.09 -29.60 -46.36
CA ILE A 256 -12.18 -28.87 -45.70
C ILE A 256 -12.27 -29.26 -44.23
N LEU A 257 -12.09 -30.55 -43.92
CA LEU A 257 -12.08 -31.03 -42.54
C LEU A 257 -10.90 -30.45 -41.75
N GLU A 258 -9.72 -30.37 -42.35
CA GLU A 258 -8.53 -29.75 -41.74
C GLU A 258 -8.76 -28.26 -41.44
N ASP A 259 -9.32 -27.49 -42.38
CA ASP A 259 -9.65 -26.07 -42.18
C ASP A 259 -10.67 -25.88 -41.04
N LEU A 260 -11.72 -26.70 -40.99
CA LEU A 260 -12.73 -26.66 -39.92
C LEU A 260 -12.13 -27.06 -38.57
N TRP A 261 -11.17 -28.00 -38.54
CA TRP A 261 -10.46 -28.40 -37.34
C TRP A 261 -9.56 -27.27 -36.83
N GLU A 262 -8.81 -26.60 -37.71
CA GLU A 262 -8.01 -25.43 -37.34
C GLU A 262 -8.88 -24.30 -36.80
N LEU A 263 -10.05 -24.08 -37.39
CA LEU A 263 -11.00 -23.10 -36.90
C LEU A 263 -11.54 -23.47 -35.52
N LEU A 264 -11.84 -24.75 -35.27
CA LEU A 264 -12.20 -25.25 -33.93
C LEU A 264 -11.06 -25.01 -32.92
N GLN A 265 -9.81 -25.31 -33.30
CA GLN A 265 -8.61 -25.03 -32.49
C GLN A 265 -8.48 -23.54 -32.18
N TYR A 266 -8.73 -22.66 -33.15
CA TYR A 266 -8.75 -21.20 -32.97
C TYR A 266 -9.82 -20.78 -31.94
N HIS A 267 -11.05 -21.27 -32.06
CA HIS A 267 -12.14 -20.90 -31.15
C HIS A 267 -11.91 -21.37 -29.72
N VAL A 268 -11.41 -22.60 -29.52
CA VAL A 268 -11.07 -23.10 -28.19
C VAL A 268 -9.85 -22.36 -27.61
N THR A 269 -8.84 -22.07 -28.43
CA THR A 269 -7.65 -21.34 -27.97
C THR A 269 -8.02 -19.94 -27.48
N THR A 270 -8.77 -19.20 -28.28
CA THR A 270 -9.22 -17.85 -27.91
C THR A 270 -10.24 -17.84 -26.78
N TYR A 271 -10.95 -18.94 -26.51
CA TYR A 271 -11.80 -19.11 -25.32
C TYR A 271 -11.00 -19.27 -24.03
N ILE A 272 -9.87 -19.97 -24.09
CA ILE A 272 -8.96 -20.12 -22.93
C ILE A 272 -8.19 -18.83 -22.69
N ASP A 273 -7.53 -18.32 -23.74
CA ASP A 273 -6.75 -17.08 -23.69
C ASP A 273 -6.83 -16.33 -25.03
N ASN A 274 -7.47 -15.17 -25.02
CA ASN A 274 -7.67 -14.33 -26.21
C ASN A 274 -6.48 -13.39 -26.52
N GLU A 275 -5.43 -13.38 -25.69
CA GLU A 275 -4.23 -12.54 -25.87
C GLU A 275 -3.00 -13.38 -26.25
N VAL A 276 -3.21 -14.58 -26.77
CA VAL A 276 -2.13 -15.45 -27.25
C VAL A 276 -1.42 -14.82 -28.44
N SER A 277 -0.09 -14.77 -28.37
CA SER A 277 0.76 -14.26 -29.45
C SER A 277 0.65 -15.14 -30.70
N GLY A 278 0.51 -14.51 -31.87
CA GLY A 278 0.39 -15.20 -33.16
C GLY A 278 -1.04 -15.57 -33.55
N ILE A 279 -2.04 -15.30 -32.69
CA ILE A 279 -3.45 -15.54 -32.98
C ILE A 279 -4.20 -14.20 -33.03
N PRO A 280 -5.05 -13.95 -34.05
CA PRO A 280 -5.86 -12.74 -34.09
C PRO A 280 -6.90 -12.76 -32.96
N PRO A 281 -6.99 -11.71 -32.12
CA PRO A 281 -7.91 -11.69 -30.99
C PRO A 281 -9.35 -11.70 -31.48
N ALA A 282 -10.17 -12.57 -30.91
CA ALA A 282 -11.60 -12.60 -31.16
C ALA A 282 -12.25 -11.31 -30.63
N ARG A 283 -13.06 -10.67 -31.47
CA ARG A 283 -13.71 -9.39 -31.19
C ARG A 283 -15.23 -9.53 -31.25
N HIS A 284 -15.92 -8.71 -30.46
CA HIS A 284 -17.35 -8.49 -30.61
C HIS A 284 -17.64 -7.76 -31.94
N ARG A 285 -18.89 -7.75 -32.40
CA ARG A 285 -19.31 -7.00 -33.61
C ARG A 285 -18.99 -5.50 -33.53
N SER A 286 -18.86 -4.96 -32.33
CA SER A 286 -18.47 -3.57 -32.06
C SER A 286 -16.95 -3.31 -32.18
N GLY A 287 -16.14 -4.32 -32.50
CA GLY A 287 -14.68 -4.22 -32.59
C GLY A 287 -13.94 -4.35 -31.25
N ARG A 288 -14.65 -4.40 -30.11
CA ARG A 288 -14.06 -4.62 -28.78
C ARG A 288 -13.51 -6.06 -28.67
N PRO A 289 -12.26 -6.29 -28.20
CA PRO A 289 -11.77 -7.64 -27.93
C PRO A 289 -12.56 -8.30 -26.78
N LEU A 290 -12.85 -9.59 -26.92
CA LEU A 290 -13.57 -10.35 -25.90
C LEU A 290 -12.68 -10.65 -24.68
N LYS A 291 -13.22 -10.51 -23.47
CA LYS A 291 -12.54 -10.87 -22.22
C LYS A 291 -12.86 -12.31 -21.80
N THR A 292 -11.97 -13.22 -22.13
CA THR A 292 -12.13 -14.67 -21.88
C THR A 292 -11.53 -15.13 -20.55
N LEU A 293 -11.33 -16.43 -20.35
CA LEU A 293 -10.96 -17.00 -19.03
C LEU A 293 -9.66 -16.40 -18.49
N ALA A 294 -8.60 -16.35 -19.29
CA ALA A 294 -7.32 -15.79 -18.86
C ALA A 294 -7.42 -14.31 -18.47
N GLN A 295 -8.11 -13.49 -19.26
CA GLN A 295 -8.29 -12.05 -18.98
C GLN A 295 -9.13 -11.79 -17.73
N ARG A 296 -10.08 -12.68 -17.39
CA ARG A 296 -10.86 -12.58 -16.15
C ARG A 296 -10.02 -12.83 -14.90
N LEU A 297 -9.00 -13.68 -14.99
CA LEU A 297 -8.12 -14.00 -13.88
C LEU A 297 -6.94 -13.02 -13.77
N LYS A 298 -6.31 -12.70 -14.90
CA LYS A 298 -5.12 -11.84 -15.00
C LYS A 298 -5.47 -10.35 -14.94
N GLY A 299 -4.45 -9.50 -14.78
CA GLY A 299 -4.58 -8.04 -14.86
C GLY A 299 -4.92 -7.36 -13.52
N LYS A 300 -5.01 -6.03 -13.54
CA LYS A 300 -5.28 -5.21 -12.34
C LYS A 300 -6.72 -5.37 -11.85
N GLU A 301 -7.67 -5.48 -12.79
CA GLU A 301 -9.10 -5.67 -12.52
C GLU A 301 -9.54 -7.14 -12.55
N GLY A 302 -8.60 -8.07 -12.78
CA GLY A 302 -8.87 -9.50 -12.75
C GLY A 302 -9.28 -9.99 -11.36
N ARG A 303 -9.94 -11.16 -11.30
CA ARG A 303 -10.53 -11.72 -10.07
C ARG A 303 -9.54 -11.82 -8.91
N PHE A 304 -8.29 -12.20 -9.14
CA PHE A 304 -7.29 -12.29 -8.07
C PHE A 304 -7.06 -10.95 -7.39
N ARG A 305 -6.84 -9.88 -8.15
CA ARG A 305 -6.52 -8.56 -7.59
C ARG A 305 -7.75 -7.76 -7.17
N GLY A 306 -8.81 -7.81 -7.96
CA GLY A 306 -9.99 -6.97 -7.77
C GLY A 306 -11.10 -7.61 -6.91
N SER A 307 -11.06 -8.92 -6.67
CA SER A 307 -12.12 -9.62 -5.95
C SER A 307 -11.64 -10.57 -4.87
N LEU A 308 -10.38 -11.02 -4.86
CA LEU A 308 -9.87 -11.94 -3.84
C LEU A 308 -8.94 -11.22 -2.86
N SER A 309 -7.81 -10.68 -3.34
CA SER A 309 -6.84 -9.98 -2.50
C SER A 309 -7.37 -8.65 -1.93
N GLY A 310 -8.32 -8.02 -2.63
CA GLY A 310 -8.99 -6.81 -2.18
C GLY A 310 -10.46 -6.84 -2.58
N LYS A 311 -11.33 -6.39 -1.67
CA LYS A 311 -12.77 -6.29 -1.87
C LYS A 311 -13.27 -4.96 -1.35
N ARG A 312 -14.42 -4.52 -1.87
CA ARG A 312 -15.21 -3.48 -1.20
C ARG A 312 -15.84 -4.10 0.04
N VAL A 313 -15.82 -3.36 1.14
CA VAL A 313 -16.35 -3.79 2.43
C VAL A 313 -17.57 -2.95 2.78
N ASN A 314 -18.48 -3.54 3.57
CA ASN A 314 -19.60 -2.83 4.17
C ASN A 314 -19.15 -2.15 5.47
N PHE A 315 -20.07 -1.42 6.13
CA PHE A 315 -19.82 -0.75 7.42
C PHE A 315 -18.61 0.18 7.40
N SER A 316 -18.53 0.99 6.35
CA SER A 316 -17.47 1.98 6.16
C SER A 316 -18.04 3.33 5.74
N ALA A 317 -17.39 4.41 6.15
CA ALA A 317 -17.68 5.76 5.71
C ALA A 317 -16.41 6.49 5.28
N ARG A 318 -16.56 7.56 4.48
CA ARG A 318 -15.47 8.41 4.02
C ARG A 318 -15.95 9.86 3.99
N THR A 319 -15.17 10.77 4.57
CA THR A 319 -15.42 12.22 4.50
C THR A 319 -14.12 12.99 4.74
N VAL A 320 -14.17 14.30 4.54
CA VAL A 320 -13.09 15.26 4.80
C VAL A 320 -12.76 15.30 6.28
N ILE A 321 -11.48 15.53 6.62
CA ILE A 321 -11.03 15.67 8.00
C ILE A 321 -10.87 17.14 8.43
N SER A 322 -11.05 17.42 9.71
CA SER A 322 -10.82 18.73 10.33
C SER A 322 -10.05 18.58 11.64
N PRO A 323 -9.20 19.57 12.03
CA PRO A 323 -8.43 19.49 13.26
C PRO A 323 -9.32 19.74 14.48
N ASP A 324 -9.10 18.99 15.56
CA ASP A 324 -9.72 19.26 16.87
C ASP A 324 -8.75 18.88 18.01
N PRO A 325 -8.02 19.86 18.59
CA PRO A 325 -7.03 19.60 19.65
C PRO A 325 -7.67 19.34 21.03
N CYS A 326 -8.99 19.50 21.15
CA CYS A 326 -9.72 19.22 22.39
C CYS A 326 -10.10 17.74 22.53
N LEU A 327 -10.02 16.98 21.44
CA LEU A 327 -10.17 15.52 21.44
C LEU A 327 -8.92 14.86 21.99
N SER A 328 -9.10 13.74 22.69
CA SER A 328 -7.97 12.90 23.05
C SER A 328 -7.31 12.32 21.78
N ILE A 329 -6.00 12.04 21.82
CA ILE A 329 -5.30 11.48 20.66
C ILE A 329 -5.88 10.15 20.15
N ASN A 330 -6.59 9.39 20.99
CA ASN A 330 -7.22 8.14 20.61
C ASN A 330 -8.70 8.30 20.22
N GLU A 331 -9.25 9.50 20.29
CA GLU A 331 -10.62 9.80 19.89
C GLU A 331 -10.68 10.30 18.44
N VAL A 332 -11.75 9.94 17.74
CA VAL A 332 -12.10 10.48 16.43
C VAL A 332 -13.50 11.07 16.48
N GLY A 333 -13.63 12.33 16.05
CA GLY A 333 -14.92 12.97 15.92
C GLY A 333 -15.69 12.37 14.75
N VAL A 334 -16.85 11.78 15.00
CA VAL A 334 -17.71 11.17 13.97
C VAL A 334 -18.96 12.03 13.78
N PRO A 335 -19.28 12.45 12.54
CA PRO A 335 -20.54 13.12 12.21
C PRO A 335 -21.76 12.32 12.67
N ARG A 336 -22.74 13.02 13.25
CA ARG A 336 -24.02 12.41 13.66
C ARG A 336 -24.71 11.63 12.53
N GLU A 337 -24.70 12.15 11.30
CA GLU A 337 -25.28 11.46 10.13
C GLU A 337 -24.62 10.08 9.88
N ILE A 338 -23.30 9.97 10.06
CA ILE A 338 -22.56 8.71 9.92
C ILE A 338 -22.84 7.79 11.10
N ALA A 339 -22.90 8.35 12.31
CA ALA A 339 -23.17 7.60 13.53
C ALA A 339 -24.57 6.97 13.55
N GLU A 340 -25.54 7.60 12.89
CA GLU A 340 -26.92 7.11 12.77
C GLU A 340 -27.10 6.00 11.72
N GLU A 341 -26.27 5.97 10.67
CA GLU A 341 -26.33 4.96 9.61
C GLU A 341 -25.52 3.70 9.95
N LEU A 342 -24.29 3.89 10.46
CA LEU A 342 -23.40 2.80 10.83
C LEU A 342 -23.78 2.23 12.20
N THR A 343 -23.80 0.90 12.30
CA THR A 343 -24.26 0.19 13.50
C THR A 343 -23.23 -0.80 14.03
N VAL A 344 -23.39 -1.12 15.31
CA VAL A 344 -22.61 -2.10 16.07
C VAL A 344 -23.57 -3.15 16.64
N PRO A 345 -23.29 -4.45 16.49
CA PRO A 345 -24.14 -5.49 17.02
C PRO A 345 -23.93 -5.68 18.53
N ILE A 346 -25.01 -5.59 19.30
CA ILE A 346 -25.08 -6.02 20.69
C ILE A 346 -25.67 -7.43 20.71
N TYR A 347 -24.90 -8.39 21.19
CA TYR A 347 -25.40 -9.72 21.50
C TYR A 347 -26.16 -9.66 22.84
N VAL A 348 -27.46 -9.96 22.79
CA VAL A 348 -28.32 -9.88 23.97
C VAL A 348 -28.02 -11.05 24.90
N THR A 349 -27.70 -10.71 26.13
CA THR A 349 -27.39 -11.59 27.25
C THR A 349 -28.30 -11.23 28.42
N PRO A 350 -28.47 -12.11 29.42
CA PRO A 350 -29.26 -11.79 30.61
C PRO A 350 -28.80 -10.51 31.33
N GLN A 351 -27.52 -10.14 31.22
CA GLN A 351 -26.92 -9.00 31.92
C GLN A 351 -27.12 -7.65 31.19
N ASN A 352 -27.21 -7.66 29.85
CA ASN A 352 -27.30 -6.44 29.04
C ASN A 352 -28.65 -6.27 28.34
N ILE A 353 -29.64 -7.13 28.65
CA ILE A 353 -30.95 -7.12 28.00
C ILE A 353 -31.71 -5.82 28.24
N ASP A 354 -31.64 -5.25 29.44
CA ASP A 354 -32.34 -4.01 29.76
C ASP A 354 -31.74 -2.82 28.98
N MET A 355 -30.41 -2.78 28.87
CA MET A 355 -29.70 -1.82 28.03
C MET A 355 -30.07 -2.01 26.54
N ALA A 356 -30.15 -3.25 26.06
CA ALA A 356 -30.54 -3.54 24.68
C ALA A 356 -31.99 -3.11 24.39
N ARG A 357 -32.91 -3.33 25.33
CA ARG A 357 -34.30 -2.84 25.25
C ARG A 357 -34.36 -1.32 25.19
N GLU A 358 -33.55 -0.64 26.00
CA GLU A 358 -33.49 0.82 25.99
C GLU A 358 -33.12 1.36 24.60
N PHE A 359 -32.11 0.78 23.95
CA PHE A 359 -31.74 1.19 22.59
C PHE A 359 -32.84 0.95 21.55
N VAL A 360 -33.66 -0.09 21.70
CA VAL A 360 -34.79 -0.37 20.81
C VAL A 360 -35.93 0.63 21.02
N LEU A 361 -36.17 1.05 22.26
CA LEU A 361 -37.26 1.97 22.60
C LEU A 361 -36.95 3.44 22.32
N ARG A 362 -35.66 3.84 22.34
CA ARG A 362 -35.22 5.22 22.07
C ARG A 362 -35.61 5.67 20.65
N SER A 363 -36.20 6.87 20.56
CA SER A 363 -36.49 7.53 19.28
C SER A 363 -35.33 8.39 18.75
N GLU A 364 -34.50 8.90 19.66
CA GLU A 364 -33.32 9.70 19.36
C GLU A 364 -32.03 8.89 19.42
N HIS A 365 -30.98 9.45 18.81
CA HIS A 365 -29.64 8.87 18.82
C HIS A 365 -29.06 8.83 20.25
N PRO A 366 -28.39 7.74 20.67
CA PRO A 366 -28.21 6.47 19.93
C PRO A 366 -29.41 5.52 20.11
N LYS A 367 -29.92 4.97 19.00
CA LYS A 367 -31.01 3.97 18.96
C LYS A 367 -30.64 2.72 18.16
N ALA A 368 -31.51 1.71 18.17
CA ALA A 368 -31.40 0.52 17.33
C ALA A 368 -32.02 0.72 15.94
N ASN A 369 -31.31 0.32 14.89
CA ASN A 369 -31.83 0.34 13.52
C ASN A 369 -32.44 -1.03 13.14
N TYR A 370 -31.82 -2.12 13.61
CA TYR A 370 -32.23 -3.48 13.27
C TYR A 370 -32.11 -4.43 14.47
N ILE A 371 -32.89 -5.50 14.41
CA ILE A 371 -32.80 -6.64 15.30
C ILE A 371 -32.68 -7.91 14.45
N VAL A 372 -31.73 -8.77 14.79
CA VAL A 372 -31.55 -10.07 14.16
C VAL A 372 -31.96 -11.14 15.16
N ARG A 373 -32.95 -11.93 14.77
CA ARG A 373 -33.43 -13.07 15.56
C ARG A 373 -32.47 -14.26 15.45
N PRO A 374 -32.55 -15.24 16.36
CA PRO A 374 -31.77 -16.48 16.28
C PRO A 374 -31.99 -17.30 15.01
N ASP A 375 -33.14 -17.12 14.33
CA ASP A 375 -33.45 -17.72 13.02
C ASP A 375 -32.72 -17.03 11.85
N GLY A 376 -31.97 -15.95 12.12
CA GLY A 376 -31.25 -15.15 11.12
C GLY A 376 -32.11 -14.08 10.44
N ARG A 377 -33.40 -13.95 10.80
CA ARG A 377 -34.26 -12.92 10.21
C ARG A 377 -33.90 -11.55 10.78
N ARG A 378 -33.46 -10.65 9.89
CA ARG A 378 -33.19 -9.24 10.19
C ARG A 378 -34.48 -8.42 10.04
N ILE A 379 -34.89 -7.77 11.12
CA ILE A 379 -36.09 -6.94 11.22
C ILE A 379 -35.67 -5.50 11.46
N ARG A 380 -36.25 -4.56 10.73
CA ARG A 380 -36.01 -3.13 10.93
C ARG A 380 -36.86 -2.62 12.10
N VAL A 381 -36.23 -1.87 13.00
CA VAL A 381 -36.91 -1.19 14.12
C VAL A 381 -37.52 0.12 13.59
N ILE A 382 -38.82 0.28 13.78
CA ILE A 382 -39.61 1.43 13.35
C ILE A 382 -40.52 1.83 14.52
N GLU A 383 -40.94 3.09 14.60
CA GLU A 383 -41.83 3.61 15.65
C GLU A 383 -43.11 2.78 15.87
N SER A 384 -43.63 2.08 14.85
CA SER A 384 -44.83 1.27 14.98
C SER A 384 -44.61 -0.12 15.61
N ASN A 385 -43.37 -0.61 15.67
CA ASN A 385 -43.07 -1.98 16.12
C ASN A 385 -42.08 -2.03 17.28
N LYS A 386 -41.52 -0.89 17.71
CA LYS A 386 -40.44 -0.86 18.71
C LYS A 386 -40.87 -1.37 20.08
N GLU A 387 -42.09 -1.06 20.53
CA GLU A 387 -42.59 -1.54 21.84
C GLU A 387 -42.73 -3.06 21.83
N GLU A 388 -43.38 -3.61 20.80
CA GLU A 388 -43.56 -5.05 20.63
C GLU A 388 -42.22 -5.80 20.53
N LEU A 389 -41.24 -5.22 19.81
CA LEU A 389 -39.92 -5.82 19.66
C LEU A 389 -39.11 -5.79 20.96
N ALA A 390 -39.23 -4.73 21.76
CA ALA A 390 -38.54 -4.63 23.04
C ALA A 390 -39.08 -5.63 24.08
N GLU A 391 -40.40 -5.86 24.10
CA GLU A 391 -41.04 -6.87 24.96
C GLU A 391 -40.61 -8.29 24.58
N LYS A 392 -40.52 -8.58 23.27
CA LYS A 392 -40.12 -9.89 22.74
C LYS A 392 -38.62 -10.15 22.74
N LEU A 393 -37.81 -9.20 23.19
CA LEU A 393 -36.36 -9.35 23.21
C LEU A 393 -35.96 -10.42 24.23
N GLU A 394 -35.19 -11.41 23.76
CA GLU A 394 -34.70 -12.53 24.57
C GLU A 394 -33.19 -12.73 24.40
N PRO A 395 -32.49 -13.35 25.36
CA PRO A 395 -31.10 -13.73 25.20
C PRO A 395 -30.86 -14.56 23.93
N GLY A 396 -29.79 -14.23 23.20
CA GLY A 396 -29.46 -14.86 21.91
C GLY A 396 -29.94 -14.07 20.68
N TRP A 397 -30.75 -13.03 20.86
CA TRP A 397 -31.03 -12.05 19.82
C TRP A 397 -29.84 -11.09 19.64
N ILE A 398 -29.75 -10.41 18.50
CA ILE A 398 -28.74 -9.39 18.22
C ILE A 398 -29.44 -8.07 17.93
N VAL A 399 -29.04 -7.01 18.60
CA VAL A 399 -29.53 -5.64 18.36
C VAL A 399 -28.45 -4.84 17.66
N GLU A 400 -28.70 -4.35 16.45
CA GLU A 400 -27.79 -3.47 15.72
C GLU A 400 -28.08 -2.01 16.12
N ARG A 401 -27.31 -1.50 17.09
CA ARG A 401 -27.43 -0.10 17.56
C ARG A 401 -26.53 0.84 16.77
N GLN A 402 -26.95 2.09 16.69
CA GLN A 402 -26.13 3.19 16.18
C GLN A 402 -24.83 3.33 16.97
N LEU A 403 -23.80 3.90 16.34
CA LEU A 403 -22.53 4.22 17.00
C LEU A 403 -22.76 5.15 18.19
N MET A 404 -21.95 5.03 19.22
CA MET A 404 -21.97 5.92 20.37
C MET A 404 -20.55 6.25 20.82
N ASP A 405 -20.44 7.22 21.72
CA ASP A 405 -19.16 7.59 22.30
C ASP A 405 -18.48 6.38 22.97
N GLY A 406 -17.20 6.19 22.67
CA GLY A 406 -16.39 5.08 23.17
C GLY A 406 -16.42 3.81 22.32
N ASP A 407 -17.19 3.76 21.22
CA ASP A 407 -17.11 2.64 20.28
C ASP A 407 -15.76 2.59 19.55
N ILE A 408 -15.29 1.38 19.26
CA ILE A 408 -14.03 1.17 18.55
C ILE A 408 -14.25 1.20 17.04
N VAL A 409 -13.48 2.04 16.36
CA VAL A 409 -13.48 2.15 14.89
C VAL A 409 -12.06 2.11 14.36
N LEU A 410 -11.89 1.60 13.15
CA LEU A 410 -10.61 1.65 12.44
C LEU A 410 -10.59 2.87 11.53
N PHE A 411 -9.64 3.78 11.78
CA PHE A 411 -9.47 5.01 11.03
C PHE A 411 -8.25 4.91 10.13
N ASN A 412 -8.44 5.22 8.84
CA ASN A 412 -7.46 4.95 7.79
C ASN A 412 -7.30 6.14 6.82
N ARG A 413 -6.05 6.47 6.50
CA ARG A 413 -5.72 7.34 5.37
C ARG A 413 -5.05 6.55 4.25
N GLN A 414 -5.50 6.80 3.02
CA GLN A 414 -4.89 6.26 1.81
C GLN A 414 -3.98 7.31 1.18
N PRO A 415 -2.81 6.93 0.62
CA PRO A 415 -2.25 5.57 0.54
C PRO A 415 -1.70 5.07 1.89
N SER A 416 -1.90 3.79 2.19
CA SER A 416 -1.39 3.18 3.42
C SER A 416 0.05 2.70 3.23
N LEU A 417 1.02 3.53 3.62
CA LEU A 417 2.44 3.28 3.42
C LEU A 417 3.04 2.34 4.48
N HIS A 418 2.50 2.38 5.69
CA HIS A 418 2.94 1.56 6.81
C HIS A 418 1.75 1.19 7.69
N ARG A 419 1.94 0.25 8.63
CA ARG A 419 0.83 -0.25 9.47
C ARG A 419 0.09 0.85 10.25
N MET A 420 0.79 1.91 10.68
CA MET A 420 0.20 3.03 11.42
C MET A 420 -0.73 3.92 10.56
N SER A 421 -0.81 3.70 9.24
CA SER A 421 -1.79 4.38 8.39
C SER A 421 -3.23 3.86 8.60
N ILE A 422 -3.39 2.80 9.41
CA ILE A 422 -4.67 2.35 9.96
C ILE A 422 -4.50 2.09 11.46
N MET A 423 -5.29 2.76 12.30
CA MET A 423 -5.26 2.58 13.75
C MET A 423 -6.69 2.57 14.30
N ALA A 424 -6.86 1.99 15.48
CA ALA A 424 -8.14 1.97 16.18
C ALA A 424 -8.29 3.26 17.00
N HIS A 425 -9.43 3.93 16.79
CA HIS A 425 -9.86 5.11 17.53
C HIS A 425 -11.16 4.82 18.28
N TYR A 426 -11.43 5.65 19.28
CA TYR A 426 -12.68 5.70 20.02
C TYR A 426 -13.58 6.77 19.39
N VAL A 427 -14.82 6.40 19.12
CA VAL A 427 -15.80 7.31 18.54
C VAL A 427 -16.14 8.41 19.53
N ARG A 428 -16.25 9.63 19.02
CA ARG A 428 -16.93 10.74 19.69
C ARG A 428 -17.91 11.40 18.73
N VAL A 429 -19.19 11.26 18.97
CA VAL A 429 -20.24 11.73 18.07
C VAL A 429 -20.39 13.25 18.22
N LEU A 430 -20.16 13.96 17.12
CA LEU A 430 -20.14 15.43 17.10
C LEU A 430 -21.04 15.96 15.97
N PRO A 431 -21.58 17.19 16.11
CA PRO A 431 -22.32 17.83 15.03
C PRO A 431 -21.41 18.13 13.82
N TYR A 432 -22.04 18.47 12.69
CA TYR A 432 -21.44 18.72 11.38
C TYR A 432 -21.04 17.45 10.62
N LYS A 433 -20.22 17.59 9.57
CA LYS A 433 -20.06 16.59 8.48
C LYS A 433 -18.63 16.08 8.25
N THR A 434 -17.67 16.53 9.06
CA THR A 434 -16.25 16.15 8.93
C THR A 434 -15.83 15.16 10.00
N PHE A 435 -14.84 14.32 9.70
CA PHE A 435 -14.15 13.59 10.75
C PHE A 435 -13.22 14.53 11.49
N ARG A 436 -13.21 14.51 12.82
CA ARG A 436 -12.31 15.37 13.60
C ARG A 436 -11.14 14.57 14.15
N LEU A 437 -9.93 15.08 13.96
CA LEU A 437 -8.70 14.40 14.34
C LEU A 437 -7.83 15.34 15.20
N ASN A 438 -7.24 14.79 16.25
CA ASN A 438 -6.25 15.51 17.03
C ASN A 438 -4.98 15.77 16.18
N PRO A 439 -4.50 17.02 16.05
CA PRO A 439 -3.33 17.35 15.23
C PRO A 439 -2.04 16.60 15.59
N ALA A 440 -1.87 16.18 16.86
CA ALA A 440 -0.70 15.42 17.29
C ALA A 440 -0.59 14.03 16.61
N VAL A 441 -1.71 13.52 16.07
CA VAL A 441 -1.83 12.20 15.42
C VAL A 441 -1.83 12.32 13.88
N CYS A 442 -1.68 13.52 13.32
CA CYS A 442 -1.52 13.69 11.88
C CYS A 442 -0.26 13.01 11.30
N PRO A 443 0.92 13.03 11.96
CA PRO A 443 2.14 12.42 11.42
C PRO A 443 2.05 10.93 11.02
N PRO A 444 1.47 10.01 11.82
CA PRO A 444 1.31 8.62 11.38
C PRO A 444 0.36 8.45 10.18
N TYR A 445 -0.61 9.34 9.98
CA TYR A 445 -1.45 9.29 8.78
C TYR A 445 -0.84 10.05 7.59
N ASN A 446 0.22 10.84 7.85
CA ASN A 446 0.74 11.85 6.93
C ASN A 446 -0.37 12.77 6.41
N ALA A 447 -1.34 13.08 7.27
CA ALA A 447 -2.57 13.80 6.93
C ALA A 447 -2.40 15.30 7.13
N ASP A 448 -3.01 16.07 6.24
CA ASP A 448 -3.15 17.52 6.36
C ASP A 448 -4.64 17.91 6.32
N PHE A 449 -4.92 19.22 6.28
CA PHE A 449 -6.28 19.75 6.38
C PHE A 449 -6.63 20.66 5.20
N ASP A 450 -6.05 20.41 4.01
CA ASP A 450 -6.30 21.19 2.79
C ASP A 450 -7.47 20.67 1.93
N GLY A 451 -8.12 19.59 2.38
CA GLY A 451 -9.16 18.87 1.65
C GLY A 451 -9.04 17.35 1.75
N ASP A 452 -8.01 16.87 2.44
CA ASP A 452 -7.77 15.45 2.74
C ASP A 452 -9.02 14.73 3.28
N GLU A 453 -9.26 13.54 2.74
CA GLU A 453 -10.35 12.65 3.14
C GLU A 453 -9.81 11.35 3.76
N MET A 454 -10.47 10.88 4.82
CA MET A 454 -10.11 9.62 5.49
C MET A 454 -11.29 8.66 5.54
N ASN A 455 -10.97 7.38 5.69
CA ASN A 455 -11.93 6.28 5.79
C ASN A 455 -12.10 5.85 7.24
N LEU A 456 -13.32 5.50 7.60
CA LEU A 456 -13.69 4.93 8.88
C LEU A 456 -14.36 3.57 8.65
N HIS A 457 -13.94 2.55 9.40
CA HIS A 457 -14.50 1.21 9.34
C HIS A 457 -14.95 0.76 10.73
N VAL A 458 -16.13 0.14 10.82
CA VAL A 458 -16.71 -0.30 12.10
C VAL A 458 -16.62 -1.83 12.21
N PRO A 459 -15.69 -2.39 13.01
CA PRO A 459 -15.61 -3.84 13.20
C PRO A 459 -16.87 -4.39 13.86
N GLN A 460 -17.45 -5.44 13.27
CA GLN A 460 -18.76 -5.97 13.69
C GLN A 460 -18.64 -7.09 14.74
N SER A 461 -17.73 -8.05 14.55
CA SER A 461 -17.55 -9.14 15.52
C SER A 461 -16.83 -8.67 16.78
N LEU A 462 -17.22 -9.22 17.94
CA LEU A 462 -16.57 -8.93 19.23
C LEU A 462 -15.07 -9.25 19.23
N GLU A 463 -14.65 -10.33 18.57
CA GLU A 463 -13.23 -10.69 18.44
C GLU A 463 -12.43 -9.58 17.72
N ALA A 464 -12.91 -9.12 16.57
CA ALA A 464 -12.27 -8.03 15.82
C ALA A 464 -12.28 -6.69 16.60
N GLN A 465 -13.35 -6.39 17.34
CA GLN A 465 -13.40 -5.19 18.19
C GLN A 465 -12.37 -5.27 19.32
N ALA A 466 -12.26 -6.43 19.98
CA ALA A 466 -11.29 -6.65 21.05
C ALA A 466 -9.85 -6.61 20.52
N GLU A 467 -9.58 -7.26 19.38
CA GLU A 467 -8.26 -7.26 18.73
C GLU A 467 -7.85 -5.84 18.34
N ALA A 468 -8.74 -5.07 17.70
CA ALA A 468 -8.49 -3.68 17.33
C ALA A 468 -8.21 -2.81 18.57
N LYS A 469 -9.00 -2.98 19.63
CA LYS A 469 -8.83 -2.23 20.89
C LYS A 469 -7.49 -2.50 21.56
N ILE A 470 -7.05 -3.75 21.59
CA ILE A 470 -5.85 -4.17 22.34
C ILE A 470 -4.59 -3.94 21.52
N LEU A 471 -4.61 -4.22 20.21
CA LEU A 471 -3.39 -4.24 19.39
C LEU A 471 -3.22 -3.00 18.51
N MET A 472 -4.31 -2.33 18.14
CA MET A 472 -4.29 -1.25 17.13
C MET A 472 -4.62 0.13 17.68
N ALA A 473 -4.92 0.26 18.97
CA ALA A 473 -5.25 1.55 19.57
C ALA A 473 -4.12 2.57 19.38
N VAL A 474 -4.46 3.85 19.22
CA VAL A 474 -3.48 4.92 18.91
C VAL A 474 -2.34 4.96 19.92
N GLN A 475 -2.64 4.88 21.22
CA GLN A 475 -1.61 4.93 22.26
C GLN A 475 -0.64 3.75 22.19
N GLU A 476 -1.05 2.61 21.64
CA GLU A 476 -0.20 1.44 21.46
C GLU A 476 0.90 1.67 20.41
N HIS A 477 0.73 2.69 19.57
CA HIS A 477 1.58 3.04 18.42
C HIS A 477 2.21 4.44 18.50
N ILE A 478 2.39 4.99 19.71
CA ILE A 478 3.16 6.23 19.91
C ILE A 478 4.59 6.08 19.36
N LEU A 479 5.22 4.91 19.55
CA LEU A 479 6.56 4.60 19.05
C LEU A 479 6.52 3.96 17.65
N SER A 480 7.37 4.45 16.74
CA SER A 480 7.48 3.96 15.37
C SER A 480 8.24 2.64 15.28
N PRO A 481 7.71 1.62 14.57
CA PRO A 481 8.43 0.38 14.29
C PRO A 481 9.63 0.55 13.37
N ARG A 482 9.76 1.70 12.68
CA ARG A 482 10.86 1.94 11.75
C ARG A 482 12.18 2.25 12.48
N PHE A 483 12.12 2.98 13.59
CA PHE A 483 13.31 3.50 14.26
C PHE A 483 13.25 3.47 15.79
N GLY A 484 12.14 3.07 16.42
CA GLY A 484 12.05 2.98 17.88
C GLY A 484 12.07 4.32 18.59
N GLY A 485 11.30 5.30 18.10
CA GLY A 485 11.08 6.61 18.75
C GLY A 485 9.69 7.15 18.43
N PRO A 486 9.23 8.22 19.10
CA PRO A 486 7.85 8.66 19.03
C PRO A 486 7.51 9.25 17.65
N ILE A 487 6.45 8.76 17.00
CA ILE A 487 5.91 9.36 15.77
C ILE A 487 4.75 10.33 16.07
N ILE A 488 4.02 10.09 17.16
CA ILE A 488 2.96 10.96 17.66
C ILE A 488 3.58 11.99 18.60
N GLY A 489 3.25 13.27 18.42
CA GLY A 489 3.79 14.34 19.25
C GLY A 489 3.35 15.73 18.78
N GLY A 490 3.95 16.75 19.38
CA GLY A 490 3.70 18.15 19.04
C GLY A 490 4.04 18.47 17.59
N ILE A 491 3.22 19.30 16.95
CA ILE A 491 3.48 19.87 15.63
C ILE A 491 3.20 21.37 15.67
N HIS A 492 3.95 22.16 14.89
CA HIS A 492 3.70 23.58 14.65
C HIS A 492 3.34 24.37 15.93
N ASP A 493 2.09 24.80 16.10
CA ASP A 493 1.61 25.58 17.24
C ASP A 493 1.85 24.94 18.60
N HIS A 494 1.85 23.59 18.68
CA HIS A 494 2.21 22.89 19.91
C HIS A 494 3.65 23.26 20.34
N ILE A 495 4.56 23.32 19.38
CA ILE A 495 5.97 23.63 19.60
C ILE A 495 6.13 25.12 19.90
N SER A 496 5.56 25.99 19.07
CA SER A 496 5.65 27.45 19.27
C SER A 496 5.05 27.89 20.60
N GLY A 497 3.88 27.36 20.99
CA GLY A 497 3.22 27.69 22.24
C GLY A 497 4.06 27.31 23.46
N LEU A 498 4.61 26.09 23.50
CA LEU A 498 5.45 25.63 24.61
C LEU A 498 6.80 26.33 24.65
N TYR A 499 7.36 26.66 23.49
CA TYR A 499 8.56 27.48 23.39
C TYR A 499 8.30 28.86 24.01
N LEU A 500 7.20 29.51 23.64
CA LEU A 500 6.83 30.84 24.17
C LEU A 500 6.50 30.80 25.67
N LEU A 501 5.96 29.69 26.17
CA LEU A 501 5.69 29.46 27.59
C LEU A 501 6.98 29.34 28.39
N THR A 502 7.92 28.52 27.91
CA THR A 502 9.07 28.07 28.70
C THR A 502 10.36 28.83 28.47
N ARG A 503 10.47 29.62 27.40
CA ARG A 503 11.66 30.45 27.12
C ARG A 503 11.81 31.58 28.14
N GLY A 504 12.96 31.62 28.82
CA GLY A 504 13.28 32.64 29.82
C GLY A 504 12.46 32.49 31.11
N GLU A 505 12.31 33.58 31.85
CA GLU A 505 11.58 33.61 33.13
C GLU A 505 10.30 34.45 33.03
N LYS A 506 9.42 34.09 32.08
CA LYS A 506 8.09 34.72 32.00
C LYS A 506 7.25 34.36 33.21
N LYS A 507 6.67 35.37 33.83
CA LYS A 507 5.79 35.25 34.98
C LYS A 507 4.33 35.40 34.55
N PHE A 508 3.48 34.57 35.13
CA PHE A 508 2.05 34.58 34.97
C PHE A 508 1.42 34.82 36.33
N THR A 509 0.40 35.66 36.37
CA THR A 509 -0.40 35.83 37.59
C THR A 509 -1.13 34.53 37.92
N ARG A 510 -1.53 34.38 39.19
CA ARG A 510 -2.31 33.22 39.63
C ARG A 510 -3.55 32.98 38.75
N GLU A 511 -4.29 34.03 38.41
CA GLU A 511 -5.50 33.91 37.59
C GLU A 511 -5.19 33.35 36.19
N GLU A 512 -4.12 33.84 35.57
CA GLU A 512 -3.66 33.38 34.26
C GLU A 512 -3.18 31.92 34.30
N ALA A 513 -2.42 31.54 35.34
CA ALA A 513 -1.98 30.17 35.51
C ALA A 513 -3.17 29.21 35.69
N MET A 514 -4.17 29.58 36.49
CA MET A 514 -5.37 28.77 36.69
C MET A 514 -6.22 28.67 35.42
N GLU A 515 -6.31 29.74 34.63
CA GLU A 515 -6.99 29.73 33.34
C GLU A 515 -6.34 28.73 32.37
N LEU A 516 -5.01 28.74 32.27
CA LEU A 516 -4.25 27.83 31.42
C LEU A 516 -4.44 26.37 31.85
N LEU A 517 -4.41 26.10 33.16
CA LEU A 517 -4.48 24.75 33.72
C LEU A 517 -5.92 24.19 33.84
N ARG A 518 -6.96 25.01 33.65
CA ARG A 518 -8.36 24.65 33.96
C ARG A 518 -8.90 23.35 33.33
N SER A 519 -8.49 22.98 32.10
CA SER A 519 -8.97 21.73 31.47
C SER A 519 -8.14 20.51 31.80
N LEU A 520 -7.00 20.71 32.48
CA LEU A 520 -6.07 19.66 32.79
C LEU A 520 -6.46 19.01 34.11
N ASP A 521 -6.35 17.70 34.16
CA ASP A 521 -6.66 16.91 35.36
C ASP A 521 -5.46 16.93 36.33
N ILE A 522 -5.32 18.06 37.05
CA ILE A 522 -4.24 18.35 38.00
C ILE A 522 -4.83 18.46 39.41
N SER A 523 -4.32 17.65 40.33
CA SER A 523 -4.89 17.46 41.68
C SER A 523 -4.48 18.56 42.67
N GLU A 524 -3.23 19.03 42.59
CA GLU A 524 -2.65 19.96 43.55
C GLU A 524 -1.81 21.03 42.84
N ILE A 525 -2.24 22.29 42.92
CA ILE A 525 -1.47 23.44 42.45
C ILE A 525 -1.06 24.26 43.69
N PRO A 526 0.23 24.35 44.04
CA PRO A 526 0.69 25.11 45.20
C PRO A 526 0.24 26.57 45.09
N VAL A 527 -0.35 27.13 46.14
CA VAL A 527 -0.85 28.52 46.13
C VAL A 527 0.34 29.49 46.10
N LYS A 528 0.48 30.22 44.99
CA LYS A 528 1.46 31.30 44.80
C LYS A 528 0.79 32.50 44.12
N ASP A 529 1.35 33.69 44.30
CA ASP A 529 0.86 34.91 43.64
C ASP A 529 1.26 34.94 42.15
N GLU A 530 2.46 34.44 41.84
CA GLU A 530 3.01 34.35 40.49
C GLU A 530 3.58 32.95 40.23
N TYR A 531 3.44 32.48 39.00
CA TYR A 531 4.01 31.23 38.50
C TYR A 531 4.90 31.53 37.29
N THR A 532 6.02 30.83 37.18
CA THR A 532 6.83 30.87 35.96
C THR A 532 6.27 29.91 34.91
N GLY A 533 6.48 30.20 33.62
CA GLY A 533 6.04 29.28 32.56
C GLY A 533 6.67 27.88 32.66
N LYS A 534 7.88 27.76 33.21
CA LYS A 534 8.53 26.49 33.53
C LYS A 534 7.80 25.72 34.64
N GLU A 535 7.34 26.39 35.68
CA GLU A 535 6.50 25.78 36.72
C GLU A 535 5.16 25.31 36.15
N ILE A 536 4.52 26.10 35.29
CA ILE A 536 3.26 25.72 34.64
C ILE A 536 3.43 24.43 33.83
N PHE A 537 4.50 24.33 33.04
CA PHE A 537 4.81 23.09 32.29
C PHE A 537 5.16 21.91 33.21
N SER A 538 5.73 22.17 34.39
CA SER A 538 6.07 21.11 35.34
C SER A 538 4.85 20.37 35.88
N PHE A 539 3.66 21.00 35.92
CA PHE A 539 2.45 20.34 36.43
C PHE A 539 1.93 19.21 35.54
N ILE A 540 2.30 19.18 34.25
CA ILE A 540 1.91 18.10 33.35
C ILE A 540 2.95 16.98 33.26
N LEU A 541 4.12 17.16 33.88
CA LEU A 541 5.19 16.15 33.84
C LEU A 541 4.99 15.10 34.94
N PRO A 542 5.16 13.81 34.64
CA PRO A 542 5.35 12.79 35.67
C PRO A 542 6.74 12.94 36.31
N ASP A 543 7.01 12.13 37.33
CA ASP A 543 8.29 12.14 38.06
C ASP A 543 9.47 11.64 37.18
N ILE A 544 9.98 12.52 36.32
CA ILE A 544 11.08 12.25 35.39
C ILE A 544 12.28 13.13 35.69
N THR A 545 13.47 12.60 35.40
CA THR A 545 14.73 13.34 35.46
C THR A 545 15.44 13.19 34.12
N LEU A 546 15.68 14.31 33.43
CA LEU A 546 16.19 14.35 32.06
C LEU A 546 17.09 15.56 31.84
N GLU A 547 18.16 15.35 31.08
CA GLU A 547 19.07 16.40 30.61
C GLU A 547 19.33 16.26 29.11
N PHE A 548 19.07 17.32 28.35
CA PHE A 548 19.34 17.33 26.91
C PHE A 548 19.45 18.75 26.34
N LYS A 549 19.96 18.87 25.11
CA LYS A 549 20.05 20.13 24.36
C LYS A 549 18.80 20.30 23.49
N ALA A 550 18.13 21.43 23.63
CA ALA A 550 16.98 21.84 22.83
C ALA A 550 17.37 22.11 21.35
N GLU A 551 16.38 22.26 20.47
CA GLU A 551 16.54 22.65 19.06
C GLU A 551 17.14 24.07 18.93
N ILE A 552 16.76 25.02 19.80
CA ILE A 552 17.30 26.39 19.81
C ILE A 552 18.84 26.50 19.95
N CYS A 553 19.50 25.44 20.41
CA CYS A 553 20.94 25.40 20.63
C CYS A 553 21.74 25.73 19.35
N GLN A 554 22.50 26.82 19.38
CA GLN A 554 23.28 27.33 18.23
C GLN A 554 24.61 26.58 17.98
N GLY A 555 24.96 25.60 18.81
CA GLY A 555 26.21 24.84 18.64
C GLY A 555 27.47 25.68 18.88
N CYS A 556 27.49 26.47 19.96
CA CYS A 556 28.63 27.27 20.37
C CYS A 556 29.91 26.42 20.54
N GLU A 557 31.09 27.00 20.29
CA GLU A 557 32.39 26.33 20.42
C GLU A 557 32.60 25.77 21.83
N GLU A 558 32.19 26.52 22.86
CA GLU A 558 32.17 26.10 24.25
C GLU A 558 30.72 26.07 24.78
N CYS A 559 30.34 24.96 25.42
CA CYS A 559 28.98 24.76 25.93
C CYS A 559 28.90 25.10 27.41
N LYS A 560 28.28 26.23 27.75
CA LYS A 560 28.06 26.70 29.13
C LYS A 560 27.02 25.89 29.93
N GLY A 561 26.51 24.77 29.38
CA GLY A 561 25.53 23.91 30.06
C GLY A 561 24.29 24.68 30.55
N ALA A 562 24.00 24.58 31.85
CA ALA A 562 22.87 25.23 32.51
C ALA A 562 22.91 26.77 32.46
N GLU A 563 24.08 27.37 32.28
CA GLU A 563 24.28 28.83 32.17
C GLU A 563 24.25 29.30 30.70
N CYS A 564 23.58 28.55 29.82
CA CYS A 564 23.42 28.92 28.43
C CYS A 564 22.61 30.22 28.30
N GLU A 565 23.20 31.24 27.66
CA GLU A 565 22.56 32.54 27.39
C GLU A 565 21.28 32.43 26.54
N TYR A 566 21.15 31.34 25.78
CA TYR A 566 19.99 31.05 24.95
C TYR A 566 18.94 30.16 25.63
N ASP A 567 19.12 29.79 26.91
CA ASP A 567 18.22 28.89 27.66
C ASP A 567 17.94 27.58 26.89
N ALA A 568 19.00 27.02 26.27
CA ALA A 568 18.92 25.89 25.35
C ALA A 568 19.21 24.52 26.00
N TYR A 569 19.63 24.50 27.27
CA TYR A 569 20.00 23.29 27.99
C TYR A 569 18.86 22.91 28.95
N VAL A 570 18.12 21.85 28.61
CA VAL A 570 16.93 21.41 29.34
C VAL A 570 17.34 20.52 30.49
N ILE A 571 16.93 20.90 31.70
CA ILE A 571 17.14 20.15 32.94
C ILE A 571 15.78 19.97 33.61
N ILE A 572 15.34 18.73 33.69
CA ILE A 572 14.13 18.32 34.42
C ILE A 572 14.60 17.43 35.57
N GLU A 573 14.18 17.73 36.79
CA GLU A 573 14.47 16.93 37.98
C GLU A 573 13.18 16.65 38.74
N ASN A 574 12.90 15.37 38.97
CA ASN A 574 11.72 14.90 39.69
C ASN A 574 10.41 15.55 39.22
N GLY A 575 10.22 15.62 37.90
CA GLY A 575 9.06 16.24 37.25
C GLY A 575 9.05 17.78 37.22
N LYS A 576 10.11 18.46 37.68
CA LYS A 576 10.22 19.92 37.66
C LYS A 576 11.19 20.39 36.59
N LEU A 577 10.72 21.24 35.67
CA LEU A 577 11.54 21.90 34.67
C LEU A 577 12.31 23.06 35.32
N LEU A 578 13.61 22.87 35.57
CA LEU A 578 14.46 23.86 36.23
C LEU A 578 15.04 24.88 35.25
N LYS A 579 15.57 24.39 34.12
CA LYS A 579 16.24 25.18 33.08
C LYS A 579 15.90 24.66 31.70
N GLY A 580 16.05 25.53 30.69
CA GLY A 580 15.86 25.20 29.29
C GLY A 580 14.48 25.50 28.75
N THR A 581 14.40 25.50 27.42
CA THR A 581 13.19 25.76 26.64
C THR A 581 12.67 24.48 26.01
N ILE A 582 11.34 24.30 26.02
CA ILE A 582 10.65 23.16 25.41
C ILE A 582 10.34 23.47 23.95
N ASP A 583 10.91 22.69 23.04
CA ASP A 583 10.76 22.85 21.59
C ASP A 583 10.60 21.50 20.86
N GLU A 584 10.82 21.45 19.54
CA GLU A 584 10.62 20.25 18.72
C GLU A 584 11.42 19.04 19.26
N LYS A 585 12.63 19.24 19.80
CA LYS A 585 13.40 18.11 20.37
C LYS A 585 12.79 17.55 21.65
N ALA A 586 12.11 18.39 22.43
CA ALA A 586 11.51 17.97 23.68
C ALA A 586 10.23 17.15 23.44
N VAL A 587 9.35 17.65 22.57
CA VAL A 587 7.97 17.16 22.44
C VAL A 587 7.48 16.96 21.00
N GLY A 588 8.29 17.30 20.01
CA GLY A 588 7.90 17.20 18.60
C GLY A 588 7.73 15.76 18.13
N ALA A 589 6.89 15.57 17.10
CA ALA A 589 6.83 14.31 16.38
C ALA A 589 8.24 13.90 15.89
N PHE A 590 8.56 12.59 15.90
CA PHE A 590 9.87 11.99 15.59
C PHE A 590 11.00 12.28 16.59
N LYS A 591 11.12 13.52 17.09
CA LYS A 591 12.26 13.96 17.89
C LYS A 591 12.04 13.91 19.41
N GLY A 592 10.78 13.97 19.86
CA GLY A 592 10.38 14.22 21.25
C GLY A 592 11.02 13.31 22.29
N ILE A 593 12.01 13.82 23.02
CA ILE A 593 12.75 13.07 24.05
C ILE A 593 11.86 12.81 25.28
N ILE A 594 11.05 13.79 25.69
CA ILE A 594 10.19 13.67 26.87
C ILE A 594 9.12 12.60 26.64
N ILE A 595 8.51 12.60 25.46
CA ILE A 595 7.48 11.61 25.08
C ILE A 595 8.07 10.20 25.04
N ASP A 596 9.26 10.03 24.45
CA ASP A 596 9.97 8.74 24.39
C ASP A 596 10.28 8.20 25.80
N GLU A 597 10.70 9.08 26.71
CA GLU A 597 11.00 8.70 28.09
C GLU A 597 9.76 8.27 28.85
N ILE A 598 8.68 9.06 28.80
CA ILE A 598 7.42 8.78 29.48
C ILE A 598 6.83 7.45 28.97
N ALA A 599 6.80 7.26 27.64
CA ALA A 599 6.25 6.05 27.03
C ALA A 599 6.99 4.77 27.48
N ARG A 600 8.29 4.86 27.72
CA ARG A 600 9.12 3.72 28.15
C ARG A 600 9.07 3.47 29.65
N LYS A 601 9.10 4.52 30.46
CA LYS A 601 9.17 4.42 31.92
C LYS A 601 7.81 4.22 32.57
N TYR A 602 6.81 4.99 32.13
CA TYR A 602 5.47 5.02 32.73
C TYR A 602 4.41 4.31 31.87
N GLY A 603 4.79 3.83 30.70
CA GLY A 603 3.91 3.15 29.78
C GLY A 603 3.08 4.10 28.91
N LYS A 604 2.23 3.50 28.09
CA LYS A 604 1.60 4.17 26.96
C LYS A 604 0.39 5.02 27.36
N GLU A 605 -0.34 4.63 28.40
CA GLU A 605 -1.47 5.41 28.93
C GLU A 605 -1.00 6.73 29.56
N MET A 606 0.12 6.73 30.28
CA MET A 606 0.69 7.97 30.81
C MET A 606 1.22 8.86 29.69
N ALA A 607 1.86 8.28 28.68
CA ALA A 607 2.30 9.03 27.50
C ALA A 607 1.12 9.66 26.74
N LYS A 608 0.01 8.92 26.62
CA LYS A 608 -1.25 9.43 26.07
C LYS A 608 -1.76 10.65 26.86
N LYS A 609 -1.89 10.52 28.20
CA LYS A 609 -2.32 11.63 29.07
C LYS A 609 -1.42 12.85 28.90
N PHE A 610 -0.09 12.65 28.92
CA PHE A 610 0.88 13.72 28.72
C PHE A 610 0.69 14.44 27.37
N ILE A 611 0.51 13.70 26.26
CA ILE A 611 0.33 14.31 24.94
C ILE A 611 -0.98 15.12 24.89
N ASP A 612 -2.07 14.58 25.43
CA ASP A 612 -3.36 15.28 25.51
C ASP A 612 -3.23 16.59 26.30
N ASP A 613 -2.63 16.53 27.50
CA ASP A 613 -2.45 17.68 28.39
C ASP A 613 -1.52 18.73 27.76
N MET A 614 -0.42 18.29 27.15
CA MET A 614 0.53 19.14 26.46
C MET A 614 -0.11 19.87 25.27
N THR A 615 -0.88 19.16 24.43
CA THR A 615 -1.55 19.76 23.28
C THR A 615 -2.53 20.84 23.73
N GLN A 616 -3.35 20.57 24.75
CA GLN A 616 -4.29 21.58 25.26
C GLN A 616 -3.57 22.79 25.87
N LEU A 617 -2.52 22.55 26.68
CA LEU A 617 -1.73 23.63 27.27
C LEU A 617 -1.09 24.52 26.20
N ALA A 618 -0.49 23.91 25.18
CA ALA A 618 0.20 24.61 24.09
C ALA A 618 -0.75 25.50 23.28
N ILE A 619 -1.94 24.99 22.93
CA ILE A 619 -2.95 25.76 22.18
C ILE A 619 -3.51 26.90 23.01
N ARG A 620 -3.70 26.71 24.31
CA ARG A 620 -4.17 27.79 25.20
C ARG A 620 -3.16 28.91 25.35
N ILE A 621 -1.89 28.57 25.57
CA ILE A 621 -0.87 29.59 25.78
C ILE A 621 -0.61 30.40 24.51
N ILE A 622 -0.53 29.76 23.33
CA ILE A 622 -0.32 30.48 22.07
C ILE A 622 -1.51 31.40 21.76
N SER A 623 -2.74 30.96 22.05
CA SER A 623 -3.95 31.78 21.90
C SER A 623 -3.95 32.98 22.84
N LYS A 624 -3.45 32.81 24.07
CA LYS A 624 -3.41 33.88 25.08
C LYS A 624 -2.34 34.92 24.79
N LEU A 625 -1.13 34.48 24.44
CA LEU A 625 0.00 35.37 24.18
C LEU A 625 -0.14 36.12 22.85
N GLY A 626 -0.88 35.54 21.89
CA GLY A 626 -0.95 36.03 20.53
C GLY A 626 0.33 35.71 19.78
N PHE A 627 0.22 35.00 18.66
CA PHE A 627 1.35 34.70 17.79
C PHE A 627 0.96 34.96 16.35
N THR A 628 1.64 35.89 15.71
CA THR A 628 1.39 36.31 14.34
C THR A 628 2.71 36.56 13.63
N VAL A 629 2.70 36.49 12.31
CA VAL A 629 3.84 36.84 11.46
C VAL A 629 3.46 38.07 10.65
N GLY A 630 4.27 39.12 10.75
CA GLY A 630 4.14 40.34 9.96
C GLY A 630 4.97 40.28 8.68
N ILE A 631 4.73 41.21 7.76
CA ILE A 631 5.61 41.37 6.58
C ILE A 631 6.99 41.91 7.00
N ASP A 632 7.03 42.65 8.10
CA ASP A 632 8.21 43.25 8.72
C ASP A 632 9.14 42.25 9.40
N ASP A 633 8.64 41.03 9.70
CA ASP A 633 9.47 39.93 10.19
C ASP A 633 10.54 39.49 9.17
N GLU A 634 10.44 39.92 7.92
CA GLU A 634 11.44 39.65 6.88
C GLU A 634 12.24 40.91 6.51
N ASP A 635 12.00 42.06 7.16
CA ASP A 635 12.77 43.27 6.89
C ASP A 635 14.18 43.17 7.47
N ILE A 636 15.14 43.50 6.62
CA ILE A 636 16.53 43.67 7.01
C ILE A 636 16.91 45.14 6.86
N PRO A 637 17.75 45.67 7.76
CA PRO A 637 18.15 47.07 7.70
C PRO A 637 18.99 47.32 6.42
N PRO A 638 19.00 48.57 5.89
CA PRO A 638 19.72 48.89 4.66
C PRO A 638 21.20 48.48 4.68
N GLU A 639 21.86 48.60 5.84
CA GLU A 639 23.26 48.21 6.03
C GLU A 639 23.47 46.71 5.77
N ALA A 640 22.52 45.87 6.21
CA ALA A 640 22.58 44.43 5.98
C ALA A 640 22.33 44.10 4.49
N ALA A 641 21.43 44.84 3.84
CA ALA A 641 21.16 44.68 2.41
C ALA A 641 22.39 45.05 1.55
N GLU A 642 23.12 46.10 1.92
CA GLU A 642 24.38 46.48 1.27
C GLU A 642 25.47 45.41 1.44
N GLN A 643 25.64 44.87 2.66
CA GLN A 643 26.58 43.77 2.90
C GLN A 643 26.24 42.51 2.11
N ILE A 644 24.95 42.16 1.99
CA ILE A 644 24.51 41.04 1.17
C ILE A 644 24.85 41.28 -0.30
N GLU A 645 24.60 42.48 -0.81
CA GLU A 645 24.91 42.86 -2.19
C GLU A 645 26.43 42.82 -2.48
N GLU A 646 27.26 43.22 -1.52
CA GLU A 646 28.72 43.07 -1.61
C GLU A 646 29.14 41.60 -1.74
N VAL A 647 28.62 40.73 -0.87
CA VAL A 647 28.91 39.28 -0.91
C VAL A 647 28.48 38.65 -2.24
N LEU A 648 27.33 39.05 -2.78
CA LEU A 648 26.84 38.54 -4.07
C LEU A 648 27.73 39.02 -5.24
N LYS A 649 28.16 40.29 -5.23
CA LYS A 649 29.09 40.82 -6.24
C LYS A 649 30.45 40.13 -6.17
N GLU A 650 30.98 39.89 -4.97
CA GLU A 650 32.23 39.13 -4.80
C GLU A 650 32.13 37.72 -5.42
N ALA A 651 31.00 37.04 -5.17
CA ALA A 651 30.77 35.71 -5.72
C ALA A 651 30.67 35.71 -7.25
N GLU A 652 29.99 36.69 -7.85
CA GLU A 652 29.92 36.85 -9.31
C GLU A 652 31.29 37.13 -9.93
N ASN A 653 32.09 37.99 -9.31
CA ASN A 653 33.44 38.28 -9.76
C ASN A 653 34.32 37.03 -9.71
N GLU A 654 34.19 36.21 -8.66
CA GLU A 654 34.92 34.96 -8.54
C GLU A 654 34.46 33.92 -9.60
N VAL A 655 33.15 33.86 -9.90
CA VAL A 655 32.63 33.03 -11.00
C VAL A 655 33.20 33.47 -12.34
N ASN A 656 33.28 34.79 -12.59
CA ASN A 656 33.87 35.31 -13.82
C ASN A 656 35.36 34.94 -13.95
N ARG A 657 36.14 35.00 -12.85
CA ARG A 657 37.53 34.54 -12.84
C ARG A 657 37.66 33.05 -13.17
N LEU A 658 36.77 32.21 -12.64
CA LEU A 658 36.75 30.77 -12.96
C LEU A 658 36.44 30.54 -14.45
N ILE A 659 35.52 31.31 -15.03
CA ILE A 659 35.18 31.24 -16.47
C ILE A 659 36.36 31.71 -17.33
N GLU A 660 37.07 32.77 -16.92
CA GLU A 660 38.27 33.24 -17.62
C GLU A 660 39.40 32.21 -17.56
N ALA A 661 39.66 31.61 -16.40
CA ALA A 661 40.65 30.53 -16.25
C ALA A 661 40.30 29.32 -17.13
N TYR A 662 39.01 28.96 -17.20
CA TYR A 662 38.53 27.94 -18.11
C TYR A 662 38.78 28.28 -19.58
N ARG A 663 38.48 29.52 -20.00
CA ARG A 663 38.71 29.99 -21.38
C ARG A 663 40.19 30.04 -21.75
N ARG A 664 41.08 30.31 -20.80
CA ARG A 664 42.54 30.27 -21.00
C ARG A 664 43.13 28.85 -20.96
N GLY A 665 42.37 27.86 -20.50
CA GLY A 665 42.85 26.49 -20.31
C GLY A 665 43.67 26.27 -19.03
N ASP A 666 43.65 27.23 -18.10
CA ASP A 666 44.40 27.19 -16.84
C ASP A 666 43.66 26.40 -15.73
N LEU A 667 42.45 25.91 -16.00
CA LEU A 667 41.60 25.27 -14.99
C LEU A 667 42.01 23.81 -14.76
N GLU A 668 42.55 23.51 -13.59
CA GLU A 668 42.88 22.14 -13.20
C GLU A 668 41.61 21.28 -12.98
N PRO A 669 41.51 20.12 -13.66
CA PRO A 669 40.37 19.21 -13.51
C PRO A 669 40.34 18.58 -12.12
N MET A 670 39.14 18.42 -11.58
CA MET A 670 38.93 17.60 -10.39
C MET A 670 39.13 16.11 -10.73
N PRO A 671 39.63 15.29 -9.79
CA PRO A 671 39.81 13.86 -10.01
C PRO A 671 38.52 13.17 -10.48
N GLY A 672 38.58 12.49 -11.62
CA GLY A 672 37.45 11.73 -12.18
C GLY A 672 36.36 12.56 -12.84
N ARG A 673 36.56 13.87 -13.06
CA ARG A 673 35.61 14.77 -13.72
C ARG A 673 36.22 15.42 -14.95
N SER A 674 35.37 15.78 -15.91
CA SER A 674 35.82 16.58 -17.05
C SER A 674 36.15 18.02 -16.60
N ILE A 675 36.87 18.77 -17.43
CA ILE A 675 37.20 20.18 -17.14
C ILE A 675 35.90 21.02 -17.10
N GLU A 676 34.94 20.73 -17.98
CA GLU A 676 33.62 21.38 -18.01
C GLU A 676 32.81 21.11 -16.73
N GLU A 677 32.74 19.84 -16.31
CA GLU A 677 32.08 19.47 -15.05
C GLU A 677 32.79 20.12 -13.85
N THR A 678 34.13 20.21 -13.91
CA THR A 678 34.93 20.85 -12.86
C THR A 678 34.58 22.34 -12.73
N LEU A 679 34.44 23.04 -13.86
CA LEU A 679 34.01 24.44 -13.86
C LEU A 679 32.64 24.59 -13.20
N GLU A 680 31.66 23.80 -13.65
CA GLU A 680 30.29 23.86 -13.13
C GLU A 680 30.23 23.58 -11.62
N MET A 681 30.93 22.54 -11.15
CA MET A 681 31.00 22.21 -9.72
C MET A 681 31.64 23.33 -8.88
N ARG A 682 32.76 23.91 -9.34
CA ARG A 682 33.42 25.03 -8.63
C ARG A 682 32.50 26.25 -8.57
N ILE A 683 31.81 26.58 -9.66
CA ILE A 683 30.84 27.69 -9.68
C ILE A 683 29.70 27.44 -8.68
N MET A 684 29.11 26.24 -8.69
CA MET A 684 28.05 25.89 -7.73
C MET A 684 28.52 26.00 -6.27
N GLN A 685 29.77 25.60 -5.97
CA GLN A 685 30.35 25.76 -4.63
C GLN A 685 30.54 27.22 -4.22
N VAL A 686 31.01 28.08 -5.14
CA VAL A 686 31.15 29.53 -4.88
C VAL A 686 29.79 30.16 -4.60
N LEU A 687 28.81 29.92 -5.47
CA LEU A 687 27.46 30.49 -5.33
C LEU A 687 26.71 29.94 -4.11
N GLY A 688 26.91 28.66 -3.76
CA GLY A 688 26.37 28.06 -2.54
C GLY A 688 26.93 28.72 -1.27
N ARG A 689 28.26 28.92 -1.20
CA ARG A 689 28.89 29.63 -0.08
C ARG A 689 28.42 31.08 0.04
N ALA A 690 28.20 31.76 -1.09
CA ALA A 690 27.69 33.12 -1.11
C ALA A 690 26.29 33.22 -0.52
N ARG A 691 25.38 32.31 -0.91
CA ARG A 691 24.04 32.20 -0.33
C ARG A 691 24.09 31.97 1.18
N ASP A 692 24.93 31.05 1.65
CA ASP A 692 25.03 30.74 3.08
C ASP A 692 25.61 31.92 3.89
N ARG A 693 26.55 32.69 3.31
CA ARG A 693 27.05 33.93 3.92
C ARG A 693 25.97 35.01 3.99
N ALA A 694 25.24 35.22 2.90
CA ALA A 694 24.11 36.16 2.85
C ALA A 694 23.06 35.81 3.91
N GLY A 695 22.76 34.52 4.08
CA GLY A 695 21.85 34.04 5.13
C GLY A 695 22.34 34.32 6.56
N LYS A 696 23.63 34.13 6.83
CA LYS A 696 24.22 34.46 8.14
C LYS A 696 24.16 35.95 8.45
N ILE A 697 24.33 36.81 7.44
CA ILE A 697 24.19 38.26 7.59
C ILE A 697 22.73 38.59 7.94
N ALA A 698 21.77 38.11 7.15
CA ALA A 698 20.35 38.32 7.42
C ALA A 698 19.96 37.81 8.82
N GLN A 699 20.40 36.62 9.22
CA GLN A 699 20.10 36.04 10.55
C GLN A 699 20.60 36.91 11.71
N ARG A 700 21.76 37.57 11.59
CA ARG A 700 22.27 38.43 12.68
C ARG A 700 21.39 39.65 12.92
N HIS A 701 20.75 40.14 11.86
CA HIS A 701 19.90 41.32 11.91
C HIS A 701 18.42 40.98 12.18
N LEU A 702 18.00 39.76 11.84
CA LEU A 702 16.69 39.21 12.21
C LEU A 702 16.74 38.75 13.68
N GLY A 703 16.25 39.59 14.60
CA GLY A 703 16.29 39.33 16.03
C GLY A 703 15.59 38.02 16.45
N MET A 704 15.99 37.46 17.60
CA MET A 704 15.46 36.18 18.11
C MET A 704 14.03 36.25 18.66
N ASP A 705 13.46 37.46 18.74
CA ASP A 705 12.10 37.69 19.23
C ASP A 705 11.09 37.85 18.08
N ASN A 706 11.58 37.86 16.84
CA ASN A 706 10.78 37.82 15.62
C ASN A 706 10.03 36.48 15.51
N ALA A 707 8.76 36.52 15.14
CA ALA A 707 7.90 35.33 15.10
C ALA A 707 8.37 34.30 14.06
N ALA A 708 8.80 34.76 12.88
CA ALA A 708 9.32 33.91 11.83
C ALA A 708 10.61 33.20 12.24
N VAL A 709 11.51 33.91 12.94
CA VAL A 709 12.73 33.34 13.52
C VAL A 709 12.39 32.33 14.62
N ILE A 710 11.45 32.65 15.51
CA ILE A 710 10.99 31.73 16.57
C ILE A 710 10.50 30.41 15.97
N MET A 711 9.68 30.45 14.91
CA MET A 711 9.19 29.22 14.26
C MET A 711 10.33 28.38 13.66
N ALA A 712 11.32 29.02 13.04
CA ALA A 712 12.45 28.35 12.41
C ALA A 712 13.42 27.75 13.44
N VAL A 713 13.70 28.47 14.54
CA VAL A 713 14.67 28.06 15.57
C VAL A 713 14.07 27.05 16.56
N SER A 714 12.78 27.12 16.85
CA SER A 714 12.08 26.12 17.68
C SER A 714 11.82 24.80 16.94
N GLY A 715 11.97 24.77 15.62
CA GLY A 715 11.62 23.62 14.78
C GLY A 715 10.11 23.46 14.55
N ALA A 716 9.30 24.46 14.90
CA ALA A 716 7.86 24.42 14.72
C ALA A 716 7.47 24.37 13.25
N ARG A 717 7.92 25.33 12.44
CA ARG A 717 7.67 25.36 10.99
C ARG A 717 8.67 26.27 10.30
N GLY A 718 9.14 25.84 9.12
CA GLY A 718 10.13 26.57 8.37
C GLY A 718 11.55 26.29 8.82
N SER A 719 12.52 26.89 8.13
CA SER A 719 13.95 26.74 8.42
C SER A 719 14.65 28.07 8.23
N MET A 720 15.84 28.21 8.82
CA MET A 720 16.68 29.39 8.61
C MET A 720 17.07 29.58 7.14
N LEU A 721 17.13 28.49 6.36
CA LEU A 721 17.35 28.56 4.91
C LEU A 721 16.17 29.23 4.20
N ASN A 722 14.93 28.91 4.57
CA ASN A 722 13.75 29.52 3.94
C ASN A 722 13.68 31.02 4.27
N LEU A 723 13.96 31.41 5.51
CA LEU A 723 14.07 32.82 5.90
C LEU A 723 15.16 33.55 5.12
N THR A 724 16.31 32.89 4.90
CA THR A 724 17.37 33.40 4.05
C THR A 724 16.89 33.66 2.62
N GLN A 725 16.05 32.78 2.06
CA GLN A 725 15.51 32.97 0.71
C GLN A 725 14.48 34.10 0.63
N MET A 726 13.72 34.31 1.71
CA MET A 726 12.71 35.38 1.80
C MET A 726 13.35 36.76 1.99
N ALA A 727 14.37 36.87 2.84
CA ALA A 727 15.01 38.15 3.18
C ALA A 727 16.28 38.46 2.36
N ALA A 728 17.15 37.48 2.08
CA ALA A 728 18.48 37.72 1.50
C ALA A 728 18.58 37.40 0.00
N CYS A 729 18.60 36.11 -0.37
CA CYS A 729 18.63 35.68 -1.78
C CYS A 729 18.16 34.23 -1.94
N ILE A 730 17.51 33.91 -3.06
CA ILE A 730 17.07 32.54 -3.35
C ILE A 730 18.27 31.63 -3.67
N GLY A 731 19.23 32.14 -4.45
CA GLY A 731 20.45 31.45 -4.87
C GLY A 731 20.31 30.66 -6.17
N GLN A 732 21.23 29.73 -6.40
CA GLN A 732 21.35 28.97 -7.65
C GLN A 732 20.16 28.04 -7.88
N GLN A 733 19.52 28.16 -9.05
CA GLN A 733 18.52 27.19 -9.52
C GLN A 733 19.18 26.07 -10.31
N SER A 734 18.74 24.84 -10.08
CA SER A 734 19.26 23.66 -10.77
C SER A 734 18.12 22.86 -11.41
N VAL A 735 18.46 22.10 -12.45
CA VAL A 735 17.59 21.07 -13.02
C VAL A 735 18.41 19.80 -13.20
N ARG A 736 18.02 18.72 -12.53
CA ARG A 736 18.72 17.40 -12.55
C ARG A 736 20.17 17.48 -12.06
N GLY A 737 20.43 18.34 -11.07
CA GLY A 737 21.74 18.48 -10.43
C GLY A 737 22.73 19.41 -11.15
N GLU A 738 22.39 19.94 -12.32
CA GLU A 738 23.20 20.91 -13.07
C GLU A 738 22.55 22.30 -13.07
N ARG A 739 23.34 23.35 -13.34
CA ARG A 739 22.80 24.69 -13.60
C ARG A 739 21.94 24.67 -14.87
N ILE A 740 21.02 25.63 -14.99
CA ILE A 740 20.03 25.64 -16.09
C ILE A 740 20.71 26.00 -17.41
N SER A 741 20.96 24.97 -18.22
CA SER A 741 21.64 25.09 -19.52
C SER A 741 20.71 24.93 -20.73
N ARG A 742 19.54 24.31 -20.54
CA ARG A 742 18.56 24.00 -21.59
C ARG A 742 17.85 25.27 -22.09
N GLY A 743 18.07 25.61 -23.35
CA GLY A 743 17.47 26.78 -24.00
C GLY A 743 17.74 26.80 -25.50
N TYR A 744 18.31 27.90 -26.00
CA TYR A 744 18.65 28.07 -27.41
C TYR A 744 19.93 27.31 -27.77
N THR A 745 19.79 26.06 -28.24
CA THR A 745 20.92 25.16 -28.55
C THR A 745 21.91 25.74 -29.55
N TYR A 746 21.44 26.37 -30.64
CA TYR A 746 22.33 26.91 -31.69
C TYR A 746 23.24 28.05 -31.20
N THR A 747 22.82 28.78 -30.17
CA THR A 747 23.58 29.92 -29.61
C THR A 747 24.16 29.64 -28.23
N ASN A 748 24.01 28.40 -27.73
CA ASN A 748 24.43 27.97 -26.39
C ASN A 748 24.10 28.99 -25.28
N ARG A 749 22.84 29.41 -25.20
CA ARG A 749 22.34 30.32 -24.16
C ARG A 749 20.97 29.88 -23.67
N THR A 750 20.67 30.16 -22.41
CA THR A 750 19.41 29.68 -21.82
C THR A 750 18.21 30.53 -22.23
N LEU A 751 18.36 31.86 -22.21
CA LEU A 751 17.34 32.83 -22.65
C LEU A 751 17.88 33.74 -23.76
N SER A 752 16.97 34.34 -24.55
CA SER A 752 17.30 35.27 -25.63
C SER A 752 17.91 36.59 -25.16
N HIS A 753 17.77 36.91 -23.87
CA HIS A 753 18.31 38.12 -23.22
C HIS A 753 19.82 38.05 -22.97
N PHE A 754 20.42 36.86 -22.98
CA PHE A 754 21.85 36.68 -22.75
C PHE A 754 22.65 36.59 -24.04
N LYS A 755 23.95 36.89 -23.95
CA LYS A 755 24.88 36.74 -25.07
C LYS A 755 25.07 35.26 -25.42
N PRO A 756 25.29 34.91 -26.69
CA PRO A 756 25.63 33.53 -27.06
C PRO A 756 26.85 33.01 -26.31
N GLY A 757 26.77 31.81 -25.73
CA GLY A 757 27.85 31.17 -24.98
C GLY A 757 28.15 31.77 -23.59
N ASP A 758 27.23 32.54 -23.02
CA ASP A 758 27.39 33.09 -21.67
C ASP A 758 27.27 32.00 -20.59
N LEU A 759 28.29 31.92 -19.73
CA LEU A 759 28.40 30.96 -18.61
C LEU A 759 28.30 31.62 -17.23
N GLY A 760 28.06 32.94 -17.21
CA GLY A 760 27.95 33.73 -15.98
C GLY A 760 26.86 33.23 -15.03
N ALA A 761 26.90 33.72 -13.79
CA ALA A 761 25.98 33.30 -12.73
C ALA A 761 24.50 33.52 -13.13
N GLU A 762 24.14 34.74 -13.54
CA GLU A 762 22.78 35.09 -13.96
C GLU A 762 22.32 34.34 -15.22
N ALA A 763 23.20 34.22 -16.22
CA ALA A 763 22.92 33.55 -17.49
C ALA A 763 22.54 32.06 -17.35
N ARG A 764 23.00 31.42 -16.27
CA ARG A 764 22.72 30.01 -15.94
C ARG A 764 21.84 29.86 -14.69
N GLY A 765 21.05 30.88 -14.36
CA GLY A 765 19.95 30.77 -13.39
C GLY A 765 20.33 30.95 -11.92
N PHE A 766 21.30 31.82 -11.62
CA PHE A 766 21.50 32.32 -10.26
C PHE A 766 20.51 33.44 -9.96
N VAL A 767 19.66 33.24 -8.94
CA VAL A 767 18.67 34.24 -8.53
C VAL A 767 19.23 35.04 -7.35
N ARG A 768 19.49 36.32 -7.61
CA ARG A 768 20.08 37.24 -6.64
C ARG A 768 19.04 37.82 -5.71
N SER A 769 17.86 38.11 -6.27
CA SER A 769 16.76 38.71 -5.52
C SER A 769 16.19 37.72 -4.50
N SER A 770 15.71 38.25 -3.38
CA SER A 770 14.88 37.52 -2.43
C SER A 770 13.40 37.58 -2.83
N TYR A 771 12.56 36.75 -2.22
CA TYR A 771 11.10 36.81 -2.47
C TYR A 771 10.52 38.18 -2.08
N LYS A 772 11.04 38.80 -1.01
CA LYS A 772 10.59 40.11 -0.54
C LYS A 772 10.98 41.25 -1.49
N LYS A 773 12.21 41.22 -2.03
CA LYS A 773 12.68 42.21 -3.02
C LYS A 773 11.90 42.11 -4.33
N GLY A 774 11.43 40.90 -4.66
CA GLY A 774 10.75 40.59 -5.92
C GLY A 774 11.72 40.15 -7.00
N LEU A 775 11.28 39.19 -7.83
CA LEU A 775 12.11 38.58 -8.86
C LEU A 775 12.03 39.34 -10.18
N SER A 776 13.15 39.47 -10.88
CA SER A 776 13.15 39.93 -12.26
C SER A 776 12.44 38.93 -13.19
N PRO A 777 11.99 39.32 -14.40
CA PRO A 777 11.36 38.38 -15.34
C PRO A 777 12.25 37.17 -15.67
N VAL A 778 13.57 37.38 -15.71
CA VAL A 778 14.56 36.33 -15.97
C VAL A 778 14.70 35.40 -14.77
N GLU A 779 14.84 35.96 -13.57
CA GLU A 779 14.91 35.20 -12.32
C GLU A 779 13.64 34.38 -12.08
N PHE A 780 12.47 34.96 -12.33
CA PHE A 780 11.18 34.28 -12.23
C PHE A 780 11.11 33.06 -13.16
N PHE A 781 11.55 33.20 -14.40
CA PHE A 781 11.59 32.07 -15.34
C PHE A 781 12.52 30.95 -14.86
N PHE A 782 13.72 31.30 -14.41
CA PHE A 782 14.67 30.30 -13.89
C PHE A 782 14.14 29.61 -12.62
N HIS A 783 13.48 30.37 -11.75
CA HIS A 783 12.86 29.81 -10.55
C HIS A 783 11.71 28.85 -10.90
N ALA A 784 10.87 29.22 -11.87
CA ALA A 784 9.81 28.34 -12.37
C ALA A 784 10.38 27.05 -13.01
N ALA A 785 11.50 27.15 -13.74
CA ALA A 785 12.17 25.99 -14.31
C ALA A 785 12.71 25.03 -13.22
N GLY A 786 13.33 25.57 -12.17
CA GLY A 786 13.76 24.78 -11.00
C GLY A 786 12.58 24.15 -10.25
N GLY A 787 11.50 24.91 -10.02
CA GLY A 787 10.30 24.42 -9.33
C GLY A 787 9.62 23.24 -10.05
N ARG A 788 9.71 23.17 -11.38
CA ARG A 788 9.15 22.06 -12.17
C ARG A 788 9.85 20.73 -11.91
N GLU A 789 11.12 20.73 -11.50
CA GLU A 789 11.83 19.51 -11.09
C GLU A 789 11.14 18.87 -9.88
N GLY A 790 10.86 19.64 -8.83
CA GLY A 790 10.22 19.15 -7.61
C GLY A 790 8.84 18.52 -7.86
N LEU A 791 8.02 19.12 -8.72
CA LEU A 791 6.70 18.60 -9.08
C LEU A 791 6.79 17.26 -9.84
N VAL A 792 7.71 17.16 -10.80
CA VAL A 792 7.87 15.96 -11.63
C VAL A 792 8.50 14.83 -10.82
N ASP A 793 9.58 15.09 -10.08
CA ASP A 793 10.29 14.08 -9.31
C ASP A 793 9.39 13.44 -8.24
N THR A 794 8.61 14.26 -7.53
CA THR A 794 7.69 13.77 -6.49
C THR A 794 6.63 12.83 -7.09
N ALA A 795 6.08 13.19 -8.26
CA ALA A 795 5.09 12.37 -8.95
C ALA A 795 5.69 11.05 -9.47
N VAL A 796 6.87 11.09 -10.10
CA VAL A 796 7.51 9.91 -10.70
C VAL A 796 7.99 8.92 -9.65
N ARG A 797 8.61 9.40 -8.55
CA ARG A 797 9.16 8.54 -7.49
C ARG A 797 8.11 7.66 -6.82
N THR A 798 6.87 8.15 -6.73
CA THR A 798 5.75 7.40 -6.14
C THR A 798 5.51 6.06 -6.84
N SER A 799 5.61 6.02 -8.17
CA SER A 799 5.39 4.79 -8.96
C SER A 799 6.44 3.71 -8.69
N GLN A 800 7.72 4.10 -8.64
CA GLN A 800 8.84 3.20 -8.40
C GLN A 800 8.85 2.71 -6.95
N SER A 801 8.66 3.63 -6.00
CA SER A 801 8.60 3.31 -4.57
C SER A 801 7.47 2.33 -4.26
N GLY A 802 6.24 2.61 -4.72
CA GLY A 802 5.09 1.73 -4.48
C GLY A 802 5.24 0.35 -5.14
N TYR A 803 5.84 0.28 -6.33
CA TYR A 803 6.11 -1.01 -6.98
C TYR A 803 7.17 -1.83 -6.23
N LEU A 804 8.27 -1.19 -5.81
CA LEU A 804 9.31 -1.84 -5.01
C LEU A 804 8.73 -2.34 -3.68
N GLN A 805 7.98 -1.49 -2.98
CA GLN A 805 7.32 -1.85 -1.73
C GLN A 805 6.41 -3.08 -1.92
N ARG A 806 5.58 -3.09 -2.97
CA ARG A 806 4.71 -4.24 -3.27
C ARG A 806 5.49 -5.52 -3.54
N ARG A 807 6.62 -5.44 -4.26
CA ARG A 807 7.48 -6.60 -4.51
C ARG A 807 8.07 -7.15 -3.21
N MET A 808 8.53 -6.26 -2.33
CA MET A 808 9.09 -6.63 -1.02
C MET A 808 8.02 -7.23 -0.09
N ILE A 809 6.84 -6.62 -0.01
CA ILE A 809 5.72 -7.14 0.79
C ILE A 809 5.36 -8.55 0.35
N ASN A 810 5.13 -8.78 -0.95
CA ASN A 810 4.78 -10.10 -1.46
C ASN A 810 5.89 -11.15 -1.26
N ALA A 811 7.15 -10.72 -1.12
CA ALA A 811 8.27 -11.63 -0.87
C ALA A 811 8.47 -11.96 0.61
N LEU A 812 8.06 -11.07 1.53
CA LEU A 812 8.37 -11.18 2.97
C LEU A 812 7.14 -11.42 3.85
N GLN A 813 5.92 -11.33 3.32
CA GLN A 813 4.68 -11.49 4.09
C GLN A 813 4.52 -12.86 4.77
N ASP A 814 5.20 -13.89 4.27
CA ASP A 814 5.13 -15.26 4.81
C ASP A 814 6.12 -15.48 5.98
N LEU A 815 6.96 -14.50 6.29
CA LEU A 815 7.93 -14.61 7.38
C LEU A 815 7.25 -14.35 8.72
N LYS A 816 7.55 -15.21 9.70
CA LYS A 816 7.12 -15.04 11.10
C LYS A 816 8.25 -15.36 12.08
N VAL A 817 8.16 -14.78 13.26
CA VAL A 817 9.01 -15.13 14.41
C VAL A 817 8.32 -16.22 15.20
N GLU A 818 8.96 -17.37 15.33
CA GLU A 818 8.47 -18.50 16.12
C GLU A 818 8.78 -18.31 17.61
N TYR A 819 8.17 -19.12 18.47
CA TYR A 819 8.37 -19.06 19.93
C TYR A 819 9.83 -19.28 20.37
N ASP A 820 10.64 -19.95 19.54
CA ASP A 820 12.08 -20.16 19.79
C ASP A 820 12.95 -18.95 19.36
N GLY A 821 12.35 -17.87 18.86
CA GLY A 821 13.04 -16.66 18.40
C GLY A 821 13.62 -16.76 16.98
N THR A 822 13.41 -17.88 16.28
CA THR A 822 13.83 -18.06 14.89
C THR A 822 12.85 -17.38 13.93
N VAL A 823 13.35 -16.91 12.78
CA VAL A 823 12.51 -16.41 11.68
C VAL A 823 12.38 -17.52 10.66
N ARG A 824 11.15 -17.97 10.41
CA ARG A 824 10.85 -19.04 9.47
C ARG A 824 9.83 -18.60 8.43
N GLU A 825 9.97 -19.12 7.23
CA GLU A 825 8.95 -19.01 6.18
C GLU A 825 7.79 -19.95 6.50
N GLN A 826 6.57 -19.41 6.60
CA GLN A 826 5.38 -20.18 6.99
C GLN A 826 5.04 -21.33 6.03
N THR A 827 5.31 -21.15 4.73
CA THR A 827 4.91 -22.11 3.69
C THR A 827 5.87 -23.30 3.58
N SER A 828 7.19 -23.06 3.56
CA SER A 828 8.20 -24.12 3.41
C SER A 828 8.72 -24.65 4.74
N GLY A 829 8.55 -23.89 5.84
CA GLY A 829 9.21 -24.14 7.12
C GLY A 829 10.70 -23.82 7.11
N ALA A 830 11.24 -23.24 6.03
CA ALA A 830 12.65 -22.92 5.92
C ALA A 830 13.06 -21.86 6.95
N LEU A 831 14.18 -22.13 7.62
CA LEU A 831 14.79 -21.21 8.57
C LEU A 831 15.53 -20.11 7.79
N VAL A 832 15.10 -18.87 8.00
CA VAL A 832 15.69 -17.68 7.36
C VAL A 832 16.68 -16.99 8.29
N GLN A 833 16.35 -16.89 9.58
CA GLN A 833 17.26 -16.39 10.61
C GLN A 833 17.18 -17.26 11.88
N PHE A 834 18.33 -17.57 12.47
CA PHE A 834 18.40 -18.31 13.74
C PHE A 834 17.94 -17.49 14.94
N ARG A 835 18.08 -16.17 14.85
CA ARG A 835 17.61 -15.22 15.85
C ARG A 835 17.13 -13.97 15.12
N TYR A 836 15.90 -13.55 15.40
CA TYR A 836 15.33 -12.35 14.79
C TYR A 836 16.26 -11.14 14.99
N GLY A 837 16.67 -10.50 13.90
CA GLY A 837 17.49 -9.27 13.97
C GLY A 837 18.85 -9.43 14.64
N GLU A 838 19.40 -10.66 14.73
CA GLU A 838 20.64 -11.04 15.45
C GLU A 838 20.55 -10.92 16.99
N ASP A 839 19.80 -9.97 17.53
CA ASP A 839 19.69 -9.68 18.96
C ASP A 839 18.34 -10.06 19.59
N GLY A 840 17.32 -10.36 18.78
CA GLY A 840 15.97 -10.69 19.22
C GLY A 840 15.14 -9.48 19.68
N VAL A 841 15.56 -8.25 19.38
CA VAL A 841 14.89 -7.03 19.85
C VAL A 841 14.03 -6.40 18.75
N ASP A 842 12.75 -6.19 19.05
CA ASP A 842 11.84 -5.44 18.18
C ASP A 842 12.33 -3.98 18.06
N PRO A 843 12.58 -3.45 16.84
CA PRO A 843 12.98 -2.06 16.64
C PRO A 843 12.04 -1.06 17.31
N MET A 844 10.73 -1.34 17.39
CA MET A 844 9.76 -0.47 18.09
C MET A 844 10.04 -0.36 19.60
N ARG A 845 10.58 -1.42 20.21
CA ARG A 845 10.91 -1.50 21.64
C ARG A 845 12.36 -1.10 21.92
N SER A 846 13.22 -1.13 20.90
CA SER A 846 14.60 -0.62 20.97
C SER A 846 14.66 0.88 21.29
N PHE A 847 15.78 1.35 21.85
CA PHE A 847 16.04 2.78 22.02
C PHE A 847 16.77 3.33 20.80
N ARG A 848 16.02 3.89 19.84
CA ARG A 848 16.56 4.44 18.59
C ARG A 848 17.50 3.46 17.85
N GLY A 849 17.13 2.17 17.81
CA GLY A 849 17.91 1.09 17.20
C GLY A 849 18.94 0.42 18.11
N LYS A 850 19.15 0.92 19.34
CA LYS A 850 19.97 0.23 20.34
C LYS A 850 19.12 -0.78 21.13
N PRO A 851 19.59 -2.01 21.35
CA PRO A 851 18.87 -3.00 22.16
C PRO A 851 18.57 -2.51 23.56
N VAL A 852 19.56 -1.87 24.19
CA VAL A 852 19.50 -1.33 25.54
C VAL A 852 20.32 -0.04 25.60
N ASP A 853 19.78 1.03 26.18
CA ASP A 853 20.57 2.23 26.51
C ASP A 853 21.18 2.09 27.91
N VAL A 854 22.38 1.52 27.95
CA VAL A 854 23.15 1.33 29.19
C VAL A 854 23.44 2.68 29.87
N ARG A 855 23.69 3.75 29.13
CA ARG A 855 24.03 5.07 29.71
C ARG A 855 22.83 5.71 30.38
N ARG A 856 21.63 5.51 29.81
CA ARG A 856 20.38 5.94 30.44
C ARG A 856 20.13 5.17 31.73
N ILE A 857 20.23 3.84 31.71
CA ILE A 857 20.00 3.01 32.90
C ILE A 857 20.99 3.37 34.01
N ILE A 858 22.28 3.55 33.69
CA ILE A 858 23.28 3.99 34.66
C ILE A 858 22.89 5.32 35.29
N ARG A 859 22.48 6.32 34.48
CA ARG A 859 22.04 7.63 34.99
C ARG A 859 20.81 7.51 35.90
N GLU A 860 19.86 6.65 35.54
CA GLU A 860 18.64 6.45 36.32
C GLU A 860 18.92 5.75 37.67
N VAL A 861 19.82 4.77 37.69
CA VAL A 861 20.13 4.01 38.92
C VAL A 861 21.10 4.76 39.84
N ILE A 862 22.10 5.44 39.28
CA ILE A 862 23.19 6.07 40.05
C ILE A 862 22.88 7.54 40.36
N GLY A 863 21.95 8.18 39.62
CA GLY A 863 21.58 9.58 39.83
C GLY A 863 22.62 10.59 39.34
N GLU A 864 23.84 10.17 39.01
CA GLU A 864 24.90 11.04 38.48
C GLU A 864 25.82 10.27 37.54
N VAL A 865 26.06 10.82 36.35
CA VAL A 865 27.40 10.74 35.74
C VAL A 865 27.77 12.17 35.38
N LYS A 866 28.35 12.89 36.35
CA LYS A 866 29.17 14.06 36.04
C LYS A 866 30.30 13.61 35.11
N LYS A 867 30.24 14.03 33.86
CA LYS A 867 31.32 14.77 33.18
C LYS A 867 30.84 15.35 31.85
#